data_AF-G8QNS7-F1
#
_entry.id   AF-G8QNS7-F1
#
_cell.length_a   1.000
_cell.length_b   1.000
_cell.length_c   1.000
_cell.angle_alpha   90.00
_cell.angle_beta   90.00
_cell.angle_gamma   90.00
#
_symmetry.space_group_name_H-M   'P 1'
#
loop_
_entity.id
_entity.type
_entity.pdbx_description
1 polymer ?
#
loop_
_entity_poly.entity_id
_entity_poly.type
_entity_poly.pdbx_seq_one_letter_code
_entity_poly.pdbx_strand_id
1 'polypeptide(L)'
;MSTIRLTLDQVDPYEKNPRSKPNDNFLNIKASIEARGLDTLMWVTRRPGSKRYVLAKGGGTRYRALRQLWEETQDRKFFEIDFNYCEYRSEADLLAGHMSENLNRGEMCFWDKAKGYVDLKHEIEGNFGDLTYDAMVAKFKELGMPDIGKSSLALYQFAFDYLHTLGDATYGLTMLAVRDVLQPGYNLCLRLLNKSPKSDYDFDGQIWQPTLRAFGCTSVEDPDWHALMVSVEGALAEALQLDLGTLQGMLAGLKTSGRAATWEELLPSPPTSPTSHNDTGAGSSDNEDDWLAGNQTPGGGGNIAPAGTDPGVRVNTTPRTFARAPADGDRPPPELVAQKEAEQRNRATESAGEVKKAPPSPATSGNGNTPEAVNPPVSATVSPLFSGSRRVGAEHQKRALHELAIQLASHSKTLDRLVVTNDALPMGWMIDLPLDVLAGTPLPPLAKQIFWFLARASFQIAIGLEQADRVAGSTFAKFLAAASPEQWELVKPDDGFDFLMSWLIDPEHVSLAMPAMRMLALTRDLLANHPDEFLDLSKVLDFQELQQSHQERRHLQEQEDLAYYIENGASPDMVRRIFPAADLPEIRFRPGRIAEIDLKTAQRLYDVWDDLCLQIVSERTRYIRLHQVFPDTTMASLYSAINDLG
;
A
#
# COMPACT_ATOMS: atom_id res chain seq x y z
N MET A 1 -34.24 9.39 -22.39
CA MET A 1 -33.71 8.13 -21.86
C MET A 1 -34.80 7.09 -22.01
N SER A 2 -34.45 5.85 -22.35
CA SER A 2 -35.43 4.81 -22.69
C SER A 2 -35.18 3.58 -21.81
N THR A 3 -36.22 3.06 -21.16
CA THR A 3 -36.13 1.83 -20.38
C THR A 3 -36.39 0.62 -21.27
N ILE A 4 -35.67 -0.48 -21.05
CA ILE A 4 -35.86 -1.75 -21.75
C ILE A 4 -35.88 -2.91 -20.75
N ARG A 5 -36.93 -3.73 -20.84
CA ARG A 5 -37.09 -4.99 -20.08
C ARG A 5 -36.27 -6.08 -20.78
N LEU A 6 -35.33 -6.70 -20.07
CA LEU A 6 -34.46 -7.75 -20.59
C LEU A 6 -34.32 -8.89 -19.56
N THR A 7 -33.99 -10.10 -20.03
CA THR A 7 -33.54 -11.18 -19.13
C THR A 7 -32.05 -11.05 -18.83
N LEU A 8 -31.57 -11.61 -17.72
CA LEU A 8 -30.13 -11.66 -17.40
C LEU A 8 -29.31 -12.35 -18.51
N ASP A 9 -29.89 -13.32 -19.24
CA ASP A 9 -29.22 -13.97 -20.37
C ASP A 9 -29.06 -13.05 -21.60
N GLN A 10 -29.89 -12.02 -21.73
CA GLN A 10 -29.79 -11.05 -22.82
C GLN A 10 -28.72 -9.98 -22.58
N VAL A 11 -28.13 -9.92 -21.38
CA VAL A 11 -27.15 -8.91 -20.96
C VAL A 11 -25.85 -9.59 -20.51
N ASP A 12 -24.71 -9.06 -20.96
CA ASP A 12 -23.38 -9.44 -20.48
C ASP A 12 -22.77 -8.35 -19.58
N PRO A 13 -21.97 -8.73 -18.57
CA PRO A 13 -20.99 -7.84 -17.95
C PRO A 13 -19.98 -7.35 -18.99
N TYR A 14 -19.46 -6.14 -18.83
CA TYR A 14 -18.40 -5.64 -19.71
C TYR A 14 -17.08 -6.36 -19.44
N GLU A 15 -16.51 -6.95 -20.48
CA GLU A 15 -15.37 -7.86 -20.42
C GLU A 15 -14.02 -7.16 -20.24
N LYS A 16 -13.91 -5.88 -20.65
CA LYS A 16 -12.72 -5.04 -20.43
C LYS A 16 -12.87 -4.14 -19.19
N ASN A 17 -13.68 -4.52 -18.20
CA ASN A 17 -13.73 -3.78 -16.93
C ASN A 17 -12.34 -3.86 -16.26
N PRO A 18 -11.62 -2.74 -16.04
CA PRO A 18 -10.25 -2.80 -15.54
C PRO A 18 -10.18 -3.14 -14.05
N ARG A 19 -11.29 -3.04 -13.31
CA ARG A 19 -11.33 -3.44 -11.90
C ARG A 19 -11.18 -4.95 -11.75
N SER A 20 -10.07 -5.36 -11.17
CA SER A 20 -9.72 -6.77 -10.98
C SER A 20 -10.13 -7.31 -9.60
N LYS A 21 -10.00 -6.53 -8.53
CA LYS A 21 -10.46 -6.93 -7.19
C LYS A 21 -11.99 -7.05 -7.11
N PRO A 22 -12.52 -8.05 -6.37
CA PRO A 22 -13.92 -8.09 -5.94
C PRO A 22 -14.38 -6.78 -5.24
N ASN A 23 -15.68 -6.70 -4.96
CA ASN A 23 -16.24 -5.63 -4.14
C ASN A 23 -16.67 -6.22 -2.81
N ASP A 24 -16.06 -5.77 -1.72
CA ASP A 24 -16.22 -6.37 -0.39
C ASP A 24 -17.66 -6.22 0.14
N ASN A 25 -18.35 -5.17 -0.31
CA ASN A 25 -19.76 -4.95 -0.06
C ASN A 25 -20.72 -5.81 -0.90
N PHE A 26 -20.24 -6.84 -1.63
CA PHE A 26 -21.08 -7.71 -2.46
C PHE A 26 -22.24 -8.35 -1.68
N LEU A 27 -21.99 -8.85 -0.47
CA LEU A 27 -23.03 -9.47 0.37
C LEU A 27 -24.10 -8.44 0.78
N ASN A 28 -23.68 -7.25 1.18
CA ASN A 28 -24.58 -6.13 1.54
C ASN A 28 -25.44 -5.70 0.34
N ILE A 29 -24.83 -5.61 -0.85
CA ILE A 29 -25.52 -5.28 -2.11
C ILE A 29 -26.54 -6.38 -2.47
N LYS A 30 -26.17 -7.66 -2.34
CA LYS A 30 -27.07 -8.80 -2.58
C LYS A 30 -28.27 -8.78 -1.63
N ALA A 31 -28.05 -8.68 -0.33
CA ALA A 31 -29.12 -8.61 0.67
C ALA A 31 -30.05 -7.41 0.46
N SER A 32 -29.52 -6.25 0.07
CA SER A 32 -30.34 -5.07 -0.27
C SER A 32 -31.21 -5.30 -1.51
N ILE A 33 -30.67 -5.96 -2.55
CA ILE A 33 -31.42 -6.33 -3.76
C ILE A 33 -32.49 -7.37 -3.46
N GLU A 34 -32.21 -8.32 -2.57
CA GLU A 34 -33.18 -9.33 -2.14
C GLU A 34 -34.36 -8.71 -1.38
N ALA A 35 -34.06 -7.80 -0.45
CA ALA A 35 -35.05 -7.17 0.43
C ALA A 35 -35.87 -6.03 -0.22
N ARG A 36 -35.28 -5.26 -1.17
CA ARG A 36 -35.93 -4.08 -1.78
C ARG A 36 -35.94 -4.06 -3.32
N GLY A 37 -35.18 -4.92 -3.98
CA GLY A 37 -34.94 -4.84 -5.42
C GLY A 37 -33.83 -3.83 -5.79
N LEU A 38 -33.78 -3.42 -7.06
CA LEU A 38 -32.83 -2.43 -7.54
C LEU A 38 -33.29 -1.00 -7.20
N ASP A 39 -32.69 -0.39 -6.17
CA ASP A 39 -32.89 1.04 -5.85
C ASP A 39 -32.50 1.98 -7.02
N THR A 40 -31.71 1.50 -8.00
CA THR A 40 -31.39 2.21 -9.25
C THR A 40 -31.17 1.20 -10.38
N LEU A 41 -31.78 1.44 -11.55
CA LEU A 41 -31.63 0.58 -12.73
C LEU A 41 -30.18 0.58 -13.25
N MET A 42 -29.76 -0.53 -13.86
CA MET A 42 -28.45 -0.62 -14.53
C MET A 42 -28.53 -0.06 -15.95
N TRP A 43 -27.42 0.46 -16.48
CA TRP A 43 -27.33 0.94 -17.85
C TRP A 43 -26.85 -0.17 -18.79
N VAL A 44 -27.47 -0.29 -19.96
CA VAL A 44 -27.08 -1.20 -21.04
C VAL A 44 -26.95 -0.48 -22.38
N THR A 45 -26.08 -1.02 -23.22
CA THR A 45 -25.96 -0.64 -24.63
C THR A 45 -25.86 -1.89 -25.49
N ARG A 46 -25.85 -1.73 -26.82
CA ARG A 46 -25.79 -2.83 -27.77
C ARG A 46 -24.84 -2.49 -28.92
N ARG A 47 -23.70 -3.20 -28.95
CA ARG A 47 -22.71 -3.13 -30.03
C ARG A 47 -23.36 -3.41 -31.40
N PRO A 48 -22.93 -2.74 -32.49
CA PRO A 48 -23.36 -3.05 -33.85
C PRO A 48 -23.21 -4.55 -34.16
N GLY A 49 -24.24 -5.14 -34.78
CA GLY A 49 -24.25 -6.57 -35.12
C GLY A 49 -24.47 -7.54 -33.93
N SER A 50 -24.29 -7.11 -32.68
CA SER A 50 -24.48 -7.99 -31.51
C SER A 50 -25.95 -8.43 -31.36
N LYS A 51 -26.15 -9.66 -30.88
CA LYS A 51 -27.46 -10.17 -30.43
C LYS A 51 -27.76 -9.88 -28.96
N ARG A 52 -26.72 -9.67 -28.13
CA ARG A 52 -26.81 -9.44 -26.68
C ARG A 52 -26.42 -8.00 -26.34
N TYR A 53 -26.98 -7.49 -25.25
CA TYR A 53 -26.65 -6.21 -24.68
C TYR A 53 -25.43 -6.34 -23.76
N VAL A 54 -24.72 -5.26 -23.51
CA VAL A 54 -23.61 -5.20 -22.54
C VAL A 54 -23.90 -4.10 -21.52
N LEU A 55 -23.52 -4.31 -20.26
CA LEU A 55 -23.58 -3.26 -19.24
C LEU A 55 -22.75 -2.05 -19.70
N ALA A 56 -23.38 -0.88 -19.77
CA ALA A 56 -22.78 0.33 -20.36
C ALA A 56 -22.08 1.23 -19.34
N LYS A 57 -22.49 1.19 -18.06
CA LYS A 57 -21.90 1.97 -16.96
C LYS A 57 -22.01 1.20 -15.64
N GLY A 58 -20.89 0.67 -15.17
CA GLY A 58 -20.76 -0.03 -13.90
C GLY A 58 -21.73 -1.21 -13.76
N GLY A 59 -22.22 -1.43 -12.54
CA GLY A 59 -23.32 -2.36 -12.27
C GLY A 59 -22.98 -3.85 -12.27
N GLY A 60 -21.77 -4.27 -12.67
CA GLY A 60 -21.36 -5.69 -12.71
C GLY A 60 -21.59 -6.44 -11.38
N THR A 61 -21.35 -5.78 -10.24
CA THR A 61 -21.64 -6.30 -8.89
C THR A 61 -23.14 -6.56 -8.68
N ARG A 62 -24.01 -5.65 -9.14
CA ARG A 62 -25.47 -5.78 -9.05
C ARG A 62 -26.00 -6.86 -9.99
N TYR A 63 -25.49 -6.95 -11.22
CA TYR A 63 -25.80 -8.03 -12.15
C TYR A 63 -25.40 -9.41 -11.59
N ARG A 64 -24.20 -9.53 -10.99
CA ARG A 64 -23.74 -10.76 -10.33
C ARG A 64 -24.65 -11.15 -9.16
N ALA A 65 -25.01 -10.19 -8.31
CA ALA A 65 -25.92 -10.42 -7.18
C ALA A 65 -27.32 -10.87 -7.64
N LEU A 66 -27.88 -10.24 -8.69
CA LEU A 66 -29.14 -10.65 -9.30
C LEU A 66 -29.08 -12.06 -9.90
N ARG A 67 -27.97 -12.42 -10.56
CA ARG A 67 -27.84 -13.77 -11.13
C ARG A 67 -27.76 -14.83 -10.03
N GLN A 68 -27.01 -14.57 -8.95
CA GLN A 68 -26.96 -15.47 -7.80
C GLN A 68 -28.34 -15.58 -7.11
N LEU A 69 -29.07 -14.47 -6.94
CA LEU A 69 -30.43 -14.50 -6.37
C LEU A 69 -31.42 -15.25 -7.27
N TRP A 70 -31.30 -15.14 -8.60
CA TRP A 70 -32.06 -15.97 -9.54
C TRP A 70 -31.70 -17.46 -9.40
N GLU A 71 -30.40 -17.79 -9.38
CA GLU A 71 -29.91 -19.16 -9.23
C GLU A 71 -30.42 -19.82 -7.94
N GLU A 72 -30.39 -19.10 -6.81
CA GLU A 72 -30.84 -19.58 -5.49
C GLU A 72 -32.36 -19.63 -5.30
N THR A 73 -33.11 -18.62 -5.79
CA THR A 73 -34.56 -18.49 -5.48
C THR A 73 -35.48 -18.91 -6.63
N GLN A 74 -34.99 -18.93 -7.87
CA GLN A 74 -35.79 -19.07 -9.09
C GLN A 74 -36.97 -18.08 -9.20
N ASP A 75 -36.89 -16.93 -8.54
CA ASP A 75 -37.88 -15.85 -8.64
C ASP A 75 -37.62 -14.98 -9.88
N ARG A 76 -38.59 -14.94 -10.80
CA ARG A 76 -38.50 -14.19 -12.07
C ARG A 76 -38.21 -12.70 -11.88
N LYS A 77 -38.50 -12.10 -10.72
CA LYS A 77 -38.18 -10.69 -10.43
C LYS A 77 -36.67 -10.39 -10.44
N PHE A 78 -35.83 -11.40 -10.25
CA PHE A 78 -34.36 -11.27 -10.34
C PHE A 78 -33.82 -11.60 -11.75
N PHE A 79 -34.57 -12.39 -12.53
CA PHE A 79 -34.18 -12.78 -13.89
C PHE A 79 -34.61 -11.79 -14.97
N GLU A 80 -35.81 -11.24 -14.86
CA GLU A 80 -36.35 -10.22 -15.76
C GLU A 80 -36.19 -8.84 -15.11
N ILE A 81 -35.35 -8.00 -15.71
CA ILE A 81 -34.90 -6.74 -15.13
C ILE A 81 -35.12 -5.60 -16.11
N ASP A 82 -35.48 -4.43 -15.59
CA ASP A 82 -35.55 -3.20 -16.36
C ASP A 82 -34.20 -2.49 -16.34
N PHE A 83 -33.71 -2.13 -17.52
CA PHE A 83 -32.44 -1.46 -17.73
C PHE A 83 -32.65 -0.11 -18.42
N ASN A 84 -31.81 0.87 -18.10
CA ASN A 84 -31.71 2.11 -18.86
C ASN A 84 -30.90 1.84 -20.13
N TYR A 85 -31.50 2.02 -21.30
CA TYR A 85 -30.80 1.91 -22.59
C TYR A 85 -30.08 3.22 -22.94
N CYS A 86 -28.81 3.11 -23.34
CA CYS A 86 -28.10 4.16 -24.07
C CYS A 86 -27.54 3.62 -25.40
N GLU A 87 -27.53 4.48 -26.42
CA GLU A 87 -26.99 4.16 -27.73
C GLU A 87 -25.49 3.89 -27.65
N TYR A 88 -25.02 2.93 -28.44
CA TYR A 88 -23.61 2.62 -28.57
C TYR A 88 -22.92 3.70 -29.42
N ARG A 89 -21.69 4.06 -29.05
CA ARG A 89 -20.85 5.03 -29.78
C ARG A 89 -19.55 4.39 -30.23
N SER A 90 -18.72 4.01 -29.27
CA SER A 90 -17.43 3.34 -29.47
C SER A 90 -17.10 2.45 -28.27
N GLU A 91 -16.10 1.58 -28.41
CA GLU A 91 -15.52 0.85 -27.27
C GLU A 91 -14.79 1.80 -26.30
N ALA A 92 -14.24 2.92 -26.78
CA ALA A 92 -13.60 3.93 -25.94
C ALA A 92 -14.61 4.67 -25.05
N ASP A 93 -15.79 5.06 -25.57
CA ASP A 93 -16.91 5.59 -24.76
C ASP A 93 -17.35 4.59 -23.67
N LEU A 94 -17.37 3.30 -24.01
CA LEU A 94 -17.80 2.23 -23.13
C LEU A 94 -16.77 1.98 -22.00
N LEU A 95 -15.49 1.85 -22.35
CA LEU A 95 -14.39 1.68 -21.39
C LEU A 95 -14.26 2.90 -20.46
N ALA A 96 -14.27 4.12 -21.02
CA ALA A 96 -14.25 5.36 -20.23
C ALA A 96 -15.48 5.47 -19.31
N GLY A 97 -16.65 5.02 -19.77
CA GLY A 97 -17.88 4.96 -18.97
C GLY A 97 -17.79 4.05 -17.74
N HIS A 98 -17.09 2.92 -17.83
CA HIS A 98 -16.80 2.05 -16.69
C HIS A 98 -15.65 2.58 -15.81
N MET A 99 -14.58 3.10 -16.41
CA MET A 99 -13.46 3.69 -15.67
C MET A 99 -13.89 4.88 -14.82
N SER A 100 -14.65 5.81 -15.39
CA SER A 100 -15.09 7.03 -14.68
C SER A 100 -16.04 6.68 -13.51
N GLU A 101 -16.90 5.65 -13.64
CA GLU A 101 -17.72 5.15 -12.53
C GLU A 101 -16.88 4.49 -11.43
N ASN A 102 -15.91 3.65 -11.79
CA ASN A 102 -14.99 3.02 -10.83
C ASN A 102 -14.08 4.05 -10.13
N LEU A 103 -13.59 5.07 -10.85
CA LEU A 103 -12.76 6.15 -10.30
C LEU A 103 -13.55 7.02 -9.31
N ASN A 104 -14.79 7.38 -9.63
CA ASN A 104 -15.65 8.16 -8.74
C ASN A 104 -16.06 7.38 -7.46
N ARG A 105 -15.92 6.05 -7.44
CA ARG A 105 -16.08 5.23 -6.23
C ARG A 105 -14.83 5.23 -5.33
N GLY A 106 -13.68 5.71 -5.82
CA GLY A 106 -12.40 5.70 -5.10
C GLY A 106 -11.66 4.34 -5.06
N GLU A 107 -12.36 3.22 -5.27
CA GLU A 107 -11.90 1.85 -5.00
C GLU A 107 -10.89 1.24 -6.01
N MET A 108 -10.33 1.97 -6.98
CA MET A 108 -9.31 1.41 -7.90
C MET A 108 -7.87 1.59 -7.38
N CYS A 109 -7.10 0.49 -7.33
CA CYS A 109 -5.66 0.52 -7.06
C CYS A 109 -4.86 1.19 -8.20
N PHE A 110 -3.54 1.36 -8.02
CA PHE A 110 -2.70 1.93 -9.08
C PHE A 110 -2.66 1.04 -10.33
N TRP A 111 -2.63 -0.28 -10.18
CA TRP A 111 -2.58 -1.22 -11.31
C TRP A 111 -3.84 -1.17 -12.19
N ASP A 112 -5.03 -1.23 -11.58
CA ASP A 112 -6.31 -1.11 -12.29
C ASP A 112 -6.43 0.25 -13.02
N LYS A 113 -5.89 1.33 -12.43
CA LYS A 113 -5.77 2.65 -13.08
C LYS A 113 -4.82 2.60 -14.27
N ALA A 114 -3.62 2.05 -14.09
CA ALA A 114 -2.60 1.97 -15.13
C ALA A 114 -3.11 1.18 -16.35
N LYS A 115 -3.61 -0.03 -16.10
CA LYS A 115 -4.22 -0.88 -17.12
C LYS A 115 -5.36 -0.17 -17.84
N GLY A 116 -6.33 0.40 -17.12
CA GLY A 116 -7.47 1.05 -17.77
C GLY A 116 -7.08 2.23 -18.66
N TYR A 117 -6.12 3.07 -18.24
CA TYR A 117 -5.66 4.19 -19.07
C TYR A 117 -4.87 3.72 -20.31
N VAL A 118 -4.11 2.63 -20.21
CA VAL A 118 -3.36 2.07 -21.35
C VAL A 118 -4.29 1.30 -22.31
N ASP A 119 -5.24 0.51 -21.80
CA ASP A 119 -6.30 -0.09 -22.61
C ASP A 119 -7.11 1.00 -23.35
N LEU A 120 -7.48 2.10 -22.68
CA LEU A 120 -8.20 3.22 -23.29
C LEU A 120 -7.36 3.99 -24.31
N LYS A 121 -6.06 4.16 -24.06
CA LYS A 121 -5.10 4.71 -25.02
C LYS A 121 -5.09 3.90 -26.31
N HIS A 122 -5.01 2.57 -26.21
CA HIS A 122 -5.03 1.67 -27.37
C HIS A 122 -6.37 1.69 -28.12
N GLU A 123 -7.52 1.78 -27.42
CA GLU A 123 -8.82 1.95 -28.08
C GLU A 123 -8.93 3.28 -28.85
N ILE A 124 -8.30 4.36 -28.35
CA ILE A 124 -8.26 5.65 -29.05
C ILE A 124 -7.33 5.57 -30.27
N GLU A 125 -6.10 5.06 -30.10
CA GLU A 125 -5.12 4.92 -31.18
C GLU A 125 -5.60 3.98 -32.29
N GLY A 126 -6.33 2.91 -31.95
CA GLY A 126 -6.97 2.02 -32.93
C GLY A 126 -8.05 2.69 -33.79
N ASN A 127 -8.59 3.85 -33.38
CA ASN A 127 -9.59 4.62 -34.12
C ASN A 127 -9.01 5.88 -34.80
N PHE A 128 -7.91 6.45 -34.30
CA PHE A 128 -7.35 7.73 -34.76
C PHE A 128 -5.89 7.68 -35.26
N GLY A 129 -5.20 6.54 -35.11
CA GLY A 129 -3.75 6.42 -35.28
C GLY A 129 -2.97 6.93 -34.06
N ASP A 130 -1.64 6.86 -34.14
CA ASP A 130 -0.74 7.30 -33.06
C ASP A 130 -0.96 8.79 -32.73
N LEU A 131 -1.25 9.09 -31.46
CA LEU A 131 -1.48 10.45 -30.98
C LEU A 131 -0.32 10.97 -30.12
N THR A 132 -0.11 12.28 -30.15
CA THR A 132 0.77 12.95 -29.17
C THR A 132 0.16 12.90 -27.78
N TYR A 133 0.99 12.95 -26.73
CA TYR A 133 0.53 12.98 -25.34
C TYR A 133 -0.51 14.07 -25.06
N ASP A 134 -0.37 15.26 -25.67
CA ASP A 134 -1.35 16.35 -25.54
C ASP A 134 -2.70 16.02 -26.20
N ALA A 135 -2.68 15.39 -27.38
CA ALA A 135 -3.89 14.95 -28.07
C ALA A 135 -4.58 13.78 -27.33
N MET A 136 -3.80 12.86 -26.74
CA MET A 136 -4.30 11.75 -25.94
C MET A 136 -5.00 12.23 -24.66
N VAL A 137 -4.39 13.15 -23.90
CA VAL A 137 -5.01 13.75 -22.70
C VAL A 137 -6.28 14.54 -23.07
N ALA A 138 -6.28 15.25 -24.20
CA ALA A 138 -7.49 15.89 -24.71
C ALA A 138 -8.61 14.87 -25.03
N LYS A 139 -8.27 13.72 -25.62
CA LYS A 139 -9.24 12.65 -25.92
C LYS A 139 -9.80 11.96 -24.67
N PHE A 140 -8.97 11.71 -23.65
CA PHE A 140 -9.46 11.26 -22.34
C PHE A 140 -10.49 12.24 -21.75
N LYS A 141 -10.20 13.56 -21.83
CA LYS A 141 -11.07 14.62 -21.33
C LYS A 141 -12.40 14.73 -22.12
N GLU A 142 -12.37 14.57 -23.44
CA GLU A 142 -13.57 14.47 -24.28
C GLU A 142 -14.47 13.29 -23.88
N LEU A 143 -13.88 12.16 -23.46
CA LEU A 143 -14.59 10.95 -23.01
C LEU A 143 -15.08 11.03 -21.54
N GLY A 144 -14.85 12.13 -20.83
CA GLY A 144 -15.28 12.31 -19.44
C GLY A 144 -14.42 11.56 -18.41
N MET A 145 -13.15 11.28 -18.75
CA MET A 145 -12.14 10.82 -17.80
C MET A 145 -11.59 11.99 -16.96
N PRO A 146 -11.11 11.73 -15.72
CA PRO A 146 -10.35 12.72 -14.96
C PRO A 146 -9.10 13.21 -15.71
N ASP A 147 -8.75 14.48 -15.50
CA ASP A 147 -7.56 15.08 -16.10
C ASP A 147 -6.28 14.48 -15.48
N ILE A 148 -5.32 14.08 -16.31
CA ILE A 148 -4.06 13.46 -15.86
C ILE A 148 -2.85 14.10 -16.55
N GLY A 149 -1.83 14.43 -15.75
CA GLY A 149 -0.57 14.96 -16.27
C GLY A 149 0.21 13.92 -17.07
N LYS A 150 1.04 14.39 -18.02
CA LYS A 150 1.87 13.54 -18.89
C LYS A 150 2.72 12.53 -18.10
N SER A 151 3.28 12.96 -16.98
CA SER A 151 4.07 12.12 -16.07
C SER A 151 3.26 10.94 -15.51
N SER A 152 1.99 11.16 -15.15
CA SER A 152 1.11 10.10 -14.65
C SER A 152 0.80 9.07 -15.72
N LEU A 153 0.53 9.51 -16.96
CA LEU A 153 0.32 8.60 -18.10
C LEU A 153 1.59 7.82 -18.45
N ALA A 154 2.77 8.45 -18.40
CA ALA A 154 4.04 7.77 -18.60
C ALA A 154 4.36 6.73 -17.50
N LEU A 155 3.99 7.00 -16.25
CA LEU A 155 4.09 6.03 -15.15
C LEU A 155 3.10 4.86 -15.32
N TYR A 156 1.88 5.12 -15.80
CA TYR A 156 0.91 4.08 -16.13
C TYR A 156 1.39 3.18 -17.28
N GLN A 157 1.90 3.78 -18.36
CA GLN A 157 2.47 3.05 -19.49
C GLN A 157 3.66 2.18 -19.04
N PHE A 158 4.63 2.76 -18.32
CA PHE A 158 5.77 2.01 -17.80
C PHE A 158 5.35 0.85 -16.88
N ALA A 159 4.37 1.05 -16.00
CA ALA A 159 3.89 -0.01 -15.16
C ALA A 159 3.25 -1.15 -15.97
N PHE A 160 2.37 -0.82 -16.91
CA PHE A 160 1.71 -1.81 -17.76
C PHE A 160 2.71 -2.63 -18.59
N ASP A 161 3.67 -1.96 -19.23
CA ASP A 161 4.65 -2.61 -20.10
C ASP A 161 5.65 -3.45 -19.28
N TYR A 162 6.27 -2.86 -18.24
CA TYR A 162 7.45 -3.44 -17.59
C TYR A 162 7.17 -4.18 -16.28
N LEU A 163 6.04 -3.96 -15.59
CA LEU A 163 5.77 -4.54 -14.26
C LEU A 163 4.72 -5.67 -14.26
N HIS A 164 4.17 -6.04 -15.42
CA HIS A 164 3.05 -6.97 -15.56
C HIS A 164 3.27 -8.40 -15.00
N THR A 165 4.51 -8.83 -14.80
CA THR A 165 4.87 -10.17 -14.28
C THR A 165 4.86 -10.28 -12.75
N LEU A 166 4.64 -9.17 -12.04
CA LEU A 166 4.50 -9.15 -10.56
C LEU A 166 3.31 -9.95 -10.02
N GLY A 167 2.36 -10.36 -10.86
CA GLY A 167 1.17 -11.09 -10.42
C GLY A 167 0.35 -10.30 -9.40
N ASP A 168 -0.05 -10.94 -8.29
CA ASP A 168 -0.86 -10.29 -7.26
C ASP A 168 -0.12 -9.18 -6.48
N ALA A 169 1.22 -9.14 -6.51
CA ALA A 169 1.97 -8.01 -5.94
C ALA A 169 1.66 -6.67 -6.65
N THR A 170 1.11 -6.70 -7.88
CA THR A 170 0.60 -5.48 -8.55
C THR A 170 -0.48 -4.74 -7.74
N TYR A 171 -1.20 -5.41 -6.84
CA TYR A 171 -2.18 -4.77 -5.96
C TYR A 171 -1.57 -3.80 -4.95
N GLY A 172 -0.31 -4.03 -4.54
CA GLY A 172 0.45 -3.16 -3.65
C GLY A 172 1.17 -2.02 -4.36
N LEU A 173 1.15 -1.95 -5.69
CA LEU A 173 1.79 -0.86 -6.43
C LEU A 173 1.14 0.48 -6.07
N THR A 174 1.98 1.50 -5.90
CA THR A 174 1.58 2.89 -5.73
C THR A 174 2.29 3.77 -6.76
N MET A 175 1.75 4.96 -7.01
CA MET A 175 2.41 5.93 -7.90
C MET A 175 3.80 6.33 -7.38
N LEU A 176 4.00 6.37 -6.06
CA LEU A 176 5.29 6.65 -5.44
C LEU A 176 6.28 5.50 -5.68
N ALA A 177 5.88 4.25 -5.42
CA ALA A 177 6.73 3.09 -5.68
C ALA A 177 7.23 3.02 -7.14
N VAL A 178 6.35 3.29 -8.10
CA VAL A 178 6.76 3.32 -9.52
C VAL A 178 7.63 4.54 -9.85
N ARG A 179 7.29 5.74 -9.36
CA ARG A 179 7.99 6.99 -9.66
C ARG A 179 9.38 7.08 -9.02
N ASP A 180 9.52 6.61 -7.79
CA ASP A 180 10.69 6.88 -6.94
C ASP A 180 11.63 5.67 -6.84
N VAL A 181 11.11 4.44 -6.97
CA VAL A 181 11.89 3.21 -6.81
C VAL A 181 12.03 2.45 -8.13
N LEU A 182 10.91 1.96 -8.69
CA LEU A 182 10.95 0.96 -9.78
C LEU A 182 11.37 1.55 -11.13
N GLN A 183 10.78 2.67 -11.56
CA GLN A 183 11.15 3.30 -12.83
C GLN A 183 12.56 3.90 -12.80
N PRO A 184 13.01 4.61 -11.73
CA PRO A 184 14.40 5.06 -11.63
C PRO A 184 15.39 3.90 -11.55
N GLY A 185 15.09 2.85 -10.78
CA GLY A 185 15.92 1.65 -10.65
C GLY A 185 16.13 0.93 -11.97
N TYR A 186 15.04 0.63 -12.69
CA TYR A 186 15.06 0.08 -14.06
C TYR A 186 15.95 0.90 -14.99
N ASN A 187 15.70 2.21 -15.08
CA ASN A 187 16.42 3.15 -15.97
C ASN A 187 17.89 3.38 -15.60
N LEU A 188 18.31 2.96 -14.40
CA LEU A 188 19.71 3.03 -13.96
C LEU A 188 20.43 1.69 -14.22
N CYS A 189 19.79 0.57 -13.90
CA CYS A 189 20.28 -0.78 -14.19
C CYS A 189 20.52 -0.98 -15.70
N LEU A 190 19.52 -0.67 -16.52
CA LEU A 190 19.64 -0.74 -17.98
C LEU A 190 20.70 0.23 -18.53
N ARG A 191 20.90 1.39 -17.90
CA ARG A 191 21.94 2.35 -18.30
C ARG A 191 23.36 1.88 -17.94
N LEU A 192 23.53 1.18 -16.82
CA LEU A 192 24.79 0.57 -16.44
C LEU A 192 25.12 -0.58 -17.40
N LEU A 193 24.15 -1.45 -17.68
CA LEU A 193 24.31 -2.54 -18.64
C LEU A 193 24.69 -2.03 -20.04
N ASN A 194 24.00 -1.00 -20.55
CA ASN A 194 24.29 -0.38 -21.85
C ASN A 194 25.64 0.36 -21.92
N LYS A 195 26.32 0.58 -20.79
CA LYS A 195 27.72 1.05 -20.75
C LYS A 195 28.73 -0.10 -20.64
N SER A 196 28.31 -1.25 -20.13
CA SER A 196 29.16 -2.41 -19.90
C SER A 196 29.61 -3.12 -21.19
N PRO A 197 30.65 -3.99 -21.12
CA PRO A 197 31.00 -4.92 -22.19
C PRO A 197 29.90 -5.94 -22.58
N LYS A 198 28.75 -5.95 -21.89
CA LYS A 198 27.59 -6.80 -22.16
C LYS A 198 26.35 -5.97 -22.54
N SER A 199 26.52 -4.89 -23.29
CA SER A 199 25.44 -4.02 -23.80
C SER A 199 24.31 -4.76 -24.49
N ASP A 200 24.63 -5.87 -25.17
CA ASP A 200 23.69 -6.63 -26.01
C ASP A 200 22.96 -7.73 -25.21
N TYR A 201 23.08 -7.73 -23.88
CA TYR A 201 22.44 -8.69 -23.00
C TYR A 201 20.96 -8.33 -22.76
N ASP A 202 20.10 -9.34 -22.86
CA ASP A 202 18.64 -9.22 -22.70
C ASP A 202 18.25 -8.95 -21.24
N PHE A 203 18.30 -7.67 -20.83
CA PHE A 203 17.93 -7.23 -19.48
C PHE A 203 16.49 -7.61 -19.11
N ASP A 204 15.55 -7.39 -20.03
CA ASP A 204 14.14 -7.62 -19.75
C ASP A 204 13.82 -9.10 -19.58
N GLY A 205 14.24 -9.96 -20.52
CA GLY A 205 13.95 -11.39 -20.50
C GLY A 205 14.78 -12.21 -19.52
N GLN A 206 16.03 -11.81 -19.22
CA GLN A 206 16.94 -12.58 -18.33
C GLN A 206 17.02 -12.08 -16.89
N ILE A 207 16.81 -10.77 -16.63
CA ILE A 207 16.97 -10.18 -15.29
C ILE A 207 15.66 -9.63 -14.74
N TRP A 208 15.01 -8.72 -15.47
CA TRP A 208 13.90 -7.93 -14.96
C TRP A 208 12.62 -8.77 -14.79
N GLN A 209 12.10 -9.36 -15.88
CA GLN A 209 10.87 -10.16 -15.83
C GLN A 209 11.00 -11.45 -14.99
N PRO A 210 12.15 -12.17 -14.94
CA PRO A 210 12.35 -13.28 -14.00
C PRO A 210 12.34 -12.84 -12.54
N THR A 211 13.02 -11.76 -12.17
CA THR A 211 13.08 -11.27 -10.79
C THR A 211 11.73 -10.73 -10.31
N LEU A 212 11.01 -9.98 -11.16
CA LEU A 212 9.63 -9.55 -10.88
C LEU A 212 8.70 -10.75 -10.61
N ARG A 213 8.80 -11.81 -11.41
CA ARG A 213 8.00 -13.03 -11.23
C ARG A 213 8.38 -13.77 -9.94
N ALA A 214 9.67 -13.88 -9.62
CA ALA A 214 10.13 -14.54 -8.39
C ALA A 214 9.61 -13.80 -7.14
N PHE A 215 9.67 -12.47 -7.15
CA PHE A 215 9.10 -11.61 -6.11
C PHE A 215 7.57 -11.74 -6.03
N GLY A 216 6.87 -11.71 -7.16
CA GLY A 216 5.42 -11.89 -7.25
C GLY A 216 4.91 -13.26 -6.79
N CYS A 217 5.76 -14.30 -6.79
CA CYS A 217 5.45 -15.60 -6.20
C CYS A 217 5.54 -15.62 -4.66
N THR A 218 6.14 -14.60 -4.03
CA THR A 218 6.01 -14.39 -2.58
C THR A 218 4.77 -13.53 -2.31
N SER A 219 3.79 -14.08 -1.61
CA SER A 219 2.51 -13.42 -1.35
C SER A 219 2.67 -12.35 -0.27
N VAL A 220 2.98 -11.11 -0.67
CA VAL A 220 3.13 -9.96 0.25
C VAL A 220 1.96 -8.99 0.12
N GLU A 221 1.32 -8.64 1.24
CA GLU A 221 0.24 -7.64 1.27
C GLU A 221 0.75 -6.20 1.20
N ASP A 222 1.99 -5.97 1.64
CA ASP A 222 2.73 -4.71 1.52
C ASP A 222 4.13 -5.00 0.93
N PRO A 223 4.30 -4.99 -0.41
CA PRO A 223 5.52 -5.48 -1.05
C PRO A 223 6.69 -4.50 -0.92
N ASP A 224 7.84 -4.98 -0.44
CA ASP A 224 9.07 -4.18 -0.38
C ASP A 224 9.71 -4.00 -1.77
N TRP A 225 9.38 -2.87 -2.40
CA TRP A 225 9.92 -2.45 -3.69
C TRP A 225 11.43 -2.18 -3.69
N HIS A 226 12.05 -1.93 -2.53
CA HIS A 226 13.50 -1.80 -2.43
C HIS A 226 14.19 -3.17 -2.37
N ALA A 227 13.65 -4.14 -1.62
CA ALA A 227 14.15 -5.52 -1.66
C ALA A 227 14.03 -6.15 -3.06
N LEU A 228 12.95 -5.83 -3.80
CA LEU A 228 12.85 -6.17 -5.23
C LEU A 228 13.99 -5.54 -6.04
N MET A 229 14.28 -4.24 -5.87
CA MET A 229 15.37 -3.59 -6.59
C MET A 229 16.74 -4.18 -6.24
N VAL A 230 17.02 -4.47 -4.96
CA VAL A 230 18.25 -5.17 -4.54
C VAL A 230 18.36 -6.56 -5.17
N SER A 231 17.23 -7.26 -5.38
CA SER A 231 17.20 -8.55 -6.09
C SER A 231 17.52 -8.39 -7.58
N VAL A 232 17.04 -7.33 -8.23
CA VAL A 232 17.39 -6.98 -9.63
C VAL A 232 18.87 -6.60 -9.75
N GLU A 233 19.38 -5.82 -8.80
CA GLU A 233 20.80 -5.44 -8.72
C GLU A 233 21.69 -6.69 -8.53
N GLY A 234 21.29 -7.64 -7.68
CA GLY A 234 21.98 -8.93 -7.51
C GLY A 234 22.04 -9.76 -8.79
N ALA A 235 20.91 -9.93 -9.48
CA ALA A 235 20.85 -10.64 -10.77
C ALA A 235 21.67 -9.95 -11.87
N LEU A 236 21.69 -8.60 -11.89
CA LEU A 236 22.55 -7.83 -12.79
C LEU A 236 24.04 -7.97 -12.43
N ALA A 237 24.39 -8.05 -11.14
CA ALA A 237 25.77 -8.23 -10.70
C ALA A 237 26.30 -9.61 -11.11
N GLU A 238 25.52 -10.67 -10.92
CA GLU A 238 25.85 -12.01 -11.43
C GLU A 238 26.01 -12.02 -12.96
N ALA A 239 25.07 -11.42 -13.69
CA ALA A 239 25.16 -11.30 -15.15
C ALA A 239 26.40 -10.53 -15.62
N LEU A 240 26.82 -9.49 -14.89
CA LEU A 240 28.02 -8.69 -15.17
C LEU A 240 29.33 -9.28 -14.59
N GLN A 241 29.25 -10.34 -13.80
CA GLN A 241 30.39 -10.96 -13.07
C GLN A 241 31.06 -9.98 -12.07
N LEU A 242 30.23 -9.20 -11.38
CA LEU A 242 30.61 -8.30 -10.28
C LEU A 242 30.05 -8.84 -8.96
N ASP A 243 30.62 -8.41 -7.84
CA ASP A 243 29.91 -8.50 -6.56
C ASP A 243 28.85 -7.39 -6.45
N LEU A 244 27.83 -7.61 -5.61
CA LEU A 244 26.72 -6.68 -5.42
C LEU A 244 27.18 -5.32 -4.88
N GLY A 245 28.19 -5.28 -4.00
CA GLY A 245 28.71 -4.04 -3.43
C GLY A 245 29.40 -3.17 -4.47
N THR A 246 30.24 -3.77 -5.32
CA THR A 246 30.83 -3.10 -6.49
C THR A 246 29.75 -2.58 -7.43
N LEU A 247 28.75 -3.38 -7.79
CA LEU A 247 27.67 -2.93 -8.67
C LEU A 247 26.85 -1.79 -8.06
N GLN A 248 26.50 -1.86 -6.76
CA GLN A 248 25.81 -0.77 -6.07
C GLN A 248 26.66 0.51 -6.01
N GLY A 249 27.98 0.38 -5.86
CA GLY A 249 28.95 1.47 -6.02
C GLY A 249 28.92 2.09 -7.43
N MET A 250 28.93 1.27 -8.49
CA MET A 250 28.80 1.73 -9.87
C MET A 250 27.46 2.43 -10.14
N LEU A 251 26.36 1.90 -9.60
CA LEU A 251 25.03 2.53 -9.71
C LEU A 251 24.98 3.86 -8.96
N ALA A 252 25.58 3.97 -7.77
CA ALA A 252 25.69 5.21 -7.02
C ALA A 252 26.55 6.26 -7.77
N GLY A 253 27.70 5.85 -8.31
CA GLY A 253 28.54 6.69 -9.18
C GLY A 253 27.80 7.15 -10.45
N LEU A 254 26.97 6.29 -11.05
CA LEU A 254 26.15 6.64 -12.22
C LEU A 254 24.96 7.56 -11.88
N LYS A 255 24.53 7.64 -10.61
CA LYS A 255 23.60 8.66 -10.11
C LYS A 255 24.30 10.02 -9.98
N THR A 256 25.51 10.08 -9.41
CA THR A 256 26.22 11.34 -9.11
C THR A 256 26.96 11.93 -10.31
N SER A 257 27.72 11.12 -11.06
CA SER A 257 28.48 11.54 -12.25
C SER A 257 27.61 11.75 -13.50
N GLY A 258 26.30 11.45 -13.41
CA GLY A 258 25.34 11.64 -14.48
C GLY A 258 25.60 10.77 -15.72
N ARG A 259 25.11 11.20 -16.89
CA ARG A 259 25.12 10.38 -18.13
C ARG A 259 26.52 10.18 -18.73
N ALA A 260 27.48 11.03 -18.37
CA ALA A 260 28.78 11.12 -19.04
C ALA A 260 29.74 9.96 -18.69
N ALA A 261 29.71 9.46 -17.45
CA ALA A 261 30.69 8.52 -16.94
C ALA A 261 30.89 7.28 -17.84
N THR A 262 32.12 6.89 -18.12
CA THR A 262 32.43 5.62 -18.83
C THR A 262 32.24 4.41 -17.93
N TRP A 263 32.36 3.19 -18.47
CA TRP A 263 32.31 1.96 -17.66
C TRP A 263 33.56 1.87 -16.76
N GLU A 264 34.72 2.23 -17.33
CA GLU A 264 36.03 2.23 -16.71
C GLU A 264 36.12 3.24 -15.56
N GLU A 265 35.49 4.41 -15.69
CA GLU A 265 35.39 5.43 -14.63
C GLU A 265 34.51 5.02 -13.44
N LEU A 266 33.59 4.06 -13.63
CA LEU A 266 32.69 3.60 -12.57
C LEU A 266 33.28 2.43 -11.77
N LEU A 267 34.24 1.70 -12.34
CA LEU A 267 34.88 0.57 -11.65
C LEU A 267 35.70 1.07 -10.44
N PRO A 268 35.71 0.31 -9.32
CA PRO A 268 36.53 0.66 -8.17
C PRO A 268 38.02 0.63 -8.54
N SER A 269 38.75 1.69 -8.19
CA SER A 269 40.21 1.74 -8.35
C SER A 269 40.87 0.54 -7.66
N PRO A 270 41.84 -0.13 -8.30
CA PRO A 270 42.50 -1.29 -7.71
C PRO A 270 43.20 -0.88 -6.40
N PRO A 271 43.16 -1.72 -5.35
CA PRO A 271 43.75 -1.39 -4.06
C PRO A 271 45.26 -1.16 -4.20
N THR A 272 45.70 0.07 -3.96
CA THR A 272 47.12 0.42 -3.92
C THR A 272 47.81 -0.43 -2.85
N SER A 273 48.67 -1.34 -3.28
CA SER A 273 49.34 -2.29 -2.37
C SER A 273 50.15 -1.54 -1.32
N PRO A 274 50.03 -1.88 -0.02
CA PRO A 274 50.76 -1.18 1.03
C PRO A 274 52.27 -1.38 0.86
N THR A 275 53.02 -0.29 0.84
CA THR A 275 54.47 -0.29 0.63
C THR A 275 55.18 -1.07 1.75
N SER A 276 55.68 -2.26 1.44
CA SER A 276 56.32 -3.14 2.41
C SER A 276 57.74 -2.67 2.79
N HIS A 277 57.83 -1.76 3.76
CA HIS A 277 59.07 -1.56 4.50
C HIS A 277 59.25 -2.69 5.51
N ASN A 278 60.00 -3.72 5.13
CA ASN A 278 60.64 -4.61 6.08
C ASN A 278 61.69 -3.82 6.86
N ASP A 279 61.71 -3.98 8.19
CA ASP A 279 62.97 -4.13 8.89
C ASP A 279 62.80 -5.12 10.06
N THR A 280 63.87 -5.82 10.42
CA THR A 280 63.84 -6.93 11.39
C THR A 280 64.93 -6.77 12.44
N GLY A 281 64.55 -6.44 13.67
CA GLY A 281 65.47 -6.30 14.81
C GLY A 281 64.77 -6.51 16.15
N ALA A 282 65.32 -7.36 17.00
CA ALA A 282 64.73 -7.76 18.28
C ALA A 282 65.42 -7.12 19.50
N GLY A 283 64.70 -7.02 20.63
CA GLY A 283 65.30 -7.03 21.97
C GLY A 283 64.85 -5.93 22.95
N SER A 284 64.64 -6.35 24.21
CA SER A 284 64.84 -5.63 25.50
C SER A 284 64.75 -4.09 25.52
N SER A 285 63.79 -3.43 26.17
CA SER A 285 63.37 -3.41 27.59
C SER A 285 63.92 -2.20 28.38
N ASP A 286 63.09 -1.76 29.34
CA ASP A 286 63.39 -0.95 30.54
C ASP A 286 63.58 0.59 30.44
N ASN A 287 63.03 1.25 31.46
CA ASN A 287 63.17 2.64 31.93
C ASN A 287 62.64 3.78 31.01
N GLU A 288 61.76 4.70 31.43
CA GLU A 288 61.57 5.54 32.65
C GLU A 288 62.12 6.99 32.48
N ASP A 289 61.29 7.95 32.90
CA ASP A 289 61.49 9.42 32.95
C ASP A 289 61.76 10.16 31.61
N ASP A 290 61.54 11.48 31.46
CA ASP A 290 61.26 12.54 32.46
C ASP A 290 60.21 13.59 31.98
N TRP A 291 59.92 14.59 32.81
CA TRP A 291 58.78 15.51 32.77
C TRP A 291 58.94 16.80 31.94
N LEU A 292 57.76 17.36 31.60
CA LEU A 292 57.40 18.80 31.49
C LEU A 292 57.80 19.68 30.30
N ALA A 293 56.81 20.55 29.98
CA ALA A 293 56.87 21.86 29.32
C ALA A 293 57.33 21.93 27.84
N GLY A 294 56.83 22.88 27.04
CA GLY A 294 55.75 23.84 27.28
C GLY A 294 55.96 25.18 26.56
N ASN A 295 54.91 25.67 25.87
CA ASN A 295 54.78 27.01 25.26
C ASN A 295 55.93 27.51 24.35
N GLN A 296 55.68 27.65 23.05
CA GLN A 296 55.55 28.97 22.38
C GLN A 296 55.41 28.88 20.85
N THR A 297 54.34 29.47 20.31
CA THR A 297 54.39 30.31 19.11
C THR A 297 54.64 31.76 19.56
N PRO A 298 55.42 32.56 18.81
CA PRO A 298 54.95 33.28 17.62
C PRO A 298 55.95 33.22 16.44
N GLY A 299 55.74 33.78 15.24
CA GLY A 299 54.60 34.52 14.68
C GLY A 299 54.99 35.88 14.06
N GLY A 300 54.59 36.16 12.80
CA GLY A 300 54.61 37.52 12.20
C GLY A 300 55.33 37.69 10.84
N GLY A 301 54.74 38.53 9.96
CA GLY A 301 55.27 38.93 8.63
C GLY A 301 54.89 37.95 7.50
N GLY A 302 54.42 38.35 6.31
CA GLY A 302 54.39 39.67 5.65
C GLY A 302 55.46 39.75 4.53
N ASN A 303 55.23 40.32 3.34
CA ASN A 303 54.12 41.13 2.81
C ASN A 303 54.29 41.25 1.25
N ILE A 304 53.46 42.06 0.57
CA ILE A 304 53.65 42.67 -0.77
C ILE A 304 53.22 41.84 -2.02
N ALA A 305 52.32 42.43 -2.80
CA ALA A 305 52.15 42.26 -4.26
C ALA A 305 52.45 43.61 -4.97
N PRO A 306 52.61 43.68 -6.31
CA PRO A 306 51.55 44.39 -7.08
C PRO A 306 51.33 44.00 -8.56
N ALA A 307 50.05 44.11 -8.97
CA ALA A 307 49.46 44.70 -10.19
C ALA A 307 50.03 44.52 -11.64
N GLY A 308 49.10 44.22 -12.57
CA GLY A 308 49.12 44.60 -14.01
C GLY A 308 48.83 43.44 -14.98
N THR A 309 47.97 43.52 -16.01
CA THR A 309 47.02 44.58 -16.46
C THR A 309 45.94 43.96 -17.39
N ASP A 310 44.73 44.54 -17.41
CA ASP A 310 43.61 44.28 -18.36
C ASP A 310 43.75 45.24 -19.60
N PRO A 311 42.91 45.28 -20.68
CA PRO A 311 41.59 44.63 -20.92
C PRO A 311 41.29 44.06 -22.34
N GLY A 312 40.11 43.42 -22.54
CA GLY A 312 39.62 43.17 -23.91
C GLY A 312 38.30 42.40 -24.18
N VAL A 313 37.15 43.10 -24.16
CA VAL A 313 35.94 42.88 -25.02
C VAL A 313 35.01 41.65 -24.77
N ARG A 314 33.69 41.88 -24.94
CA ARG A 314 32.57 40.92 -24.80
C ARG A 314 32.17 40.27 -26.15
N VAL A 315 31.62 39.04 -26.12
CA VAL A 315 30.48 38.61 -26.97
C VAL A 315 29.62 37.57 -26.21
N ASN A 316 28.29 37.68 -26.29
CA ASN A 316 27.35 36.61 -25.93
C ASN A 316 26.99 35.79 -27.18
N THR A 317 27.01 34.45 -27.11
CA THR A 317 26.40 33.59 -28.14
C THR A 317 25.70 32.37 -27.53
N THR A 318 24.36 32.34 -27.62
CA THR A 318 23.57 31.12 -27.53
C THR A 318 23.53 30.40 -28.89
N PRO A 319 23.61 29.06 -28.94
CA PRO A 319 23.19 28.29 -30.11
C PRO A 319 21.65 28.26 -30.20
N ARG A 320 21.11 28.38 -31.42
CA ARG A 320 19.66 28.31 -31.68
C ARG A 320 19.19 26.88 -31.93
N THR A 321 17.89 26.68 -31.68
CA THR A 321 17.09 25.60 -32.25
C THR A 321 17.13 25.59 -33.78
N PHE A 322 16.98 24.40 -34.37
CA PHE A 322 16.51 24.23 -35.75
C PHE A 322 15.16 23.52 -35.73
N ALA A 323 14.11 24.25 -36.11
CA ALA A 323 12.82 23.68 -36.49
C ALA A 323 12.74 23.61 -38.02
N ARG A 324 11.96 22.67 -38.57
CA ARG A 324 11.69 22.56 -40.00
C ARG A 324 10.21 22.28 -40.25
N ALA A 325 9.57 23.14 -41.01
CA ALA A 325 8.19 23.07 -41.50
C ALA A 325 8.07 23.99 -42.74
N PRO A 326 6.92 24.04 -43.42
CA PRO A 326 6.29 22.93 -44.14
C PRO A 326 6.26 23.25 -45.67
N ALA A 327 5.34 22.64 -46.42
CA ALA A 327 4.97 23.06 -47.79
C ALA A 327 3.44 22.97 -47.95
N ASP A 328 2.86 23.86 -48.77
CA ASP A 328 1.40 24.09 -48.88
C ASP A 328 0.65 23.08 -49.76
N GLY A 329 -0.69 23.01 -49.61
CA GLY A 329 -1.59 22.22 -50.47
C GLY A 329 -3.10 22.29 -50.13
N ASP A 330 -3.79 23.31 -50.67
CA ASP A 330 -5.24 23.40 -51.00
C ASP A 330 -6.40 23.32 -49.96
N ARG A 331 -7.53 23.93 -50.37
CA ARG A 331 -8.86 24.08 -49.72
C ARG A 331 -9.87 24.69 -50.74
N PRO A 332 -11.24 24.68 -50.62
CA PRO A 332 -12.20 23.91 -49.78
C PRO A 332 -12.90 22.79 -50.60
N PRO A 333 -14.23 22.66 -50.94
CA PRO A 333 -15.49 23.45 -50.76
C PRO A 333 -16.52 22.79 -49.76
N PRO A 334 -17.83 23.19 -49.68
CA PRO A 334 -18.72 22.81 -48.56
C PRO A 334 -20.12 22.20 -48.90
N GLU A 335 -20.75 21.52 -47.91
CA GLU A 335 -22.22 21.33 -47.65
C GLU A 335 -22.40 20.40 -46.42
N LEU A 336 -23.51 20.30 -45.66
CA LEU A 336 -24.80 21.00 -45.58
C LEU A 336 -25.09 21.47 -44.12
N VAL A 337 -25.86 22.54 -43.94
CA VAL A 337 -26.37 23.02 -42.62
C VAL A 337 -27.90 22.83 -42.48
N ALA A 338 -28.56 22.22 -43.46
CA ALA A 338 -30.00 22.36 -43.71
C ALA A 338 -30.95 21.30 -43.07
N GLN A 339 -30.58 20.64 -41.97
CA GLN A 339 -31.39 19.55 -41.39
C GLN A 339 -31.75 19.66 -39.89
N LYS A 340 -31.34 20.71 -39.17
CA LYS A 340 -31.62 20.83 -37.72
C LYS A 340 -32.86 21.65 -37.33
N GLU A 341 -33.59 22.22 -38.28
CA GLU A 341 -34.73 23.12 -37.99
C GLU A 341 -36.12 22.46 -38.14
N ALA A 342 -36.19 21.19 -38.52
CA ALA A 342 -37.46 20.51 -38.81
C ALA A 342 -38.15 19.84 -37.60
N GLU A 343 -37.38 19.28 -36.64
CA GLU A 343 -37.93 18.33 -35.67
C GLU A 343 -38.45 18.95 -34.36
N GLN A 344 -38.10 20.19 -34.04
CA GLN A 344 -38.51 20.84 -32.78
C GLN A 344 -39.99 21.24 -32.71
N ARG A 345 -40.79 20.97 -33.74
CA ARG A 345 -42.18 21.46 -33.85
C ARG A 345 -43.28 20.47 -33.41
N ASN A 346 -42.95 19.19 -33.21
CA ASN A 346 -43.94 18.11 -33.06
C ASN A 346 -43.90 17.36 -31.70
N ARG A 347 -43.53 18.03 -30.60
CA ARG A 347 -43.56 17.41 -29.25
C ARG A 347 -44.08 18.36 -28.16
N ALA A 348 -45.29 18.86 -28.38
CA ALA A 348 -45.99 19.78 -27.47
C ALA A 348 -47.51 19.45 -27.37
N THR A 349 -47.85 18.18 -27.24
CA THR A 349 -49.22 17.69 -27.02
C THR A 349 -49.26 16.52 -26.04
N GLU A 350 -50.39 16.43 -25.32
CA GLU A 350 -50.94 15.28 -24.59
C GLU A 350 -50.24 14.79 -23.30
N SER A 351 -50.94 15.06 -22.21
CA SER A 351 -50.74 14.63 -20.83
C SER A 351 -51.98 13.86 -20.32
N ALA A 352 -51.84 13.17 -19.17
CA ALA A 352 -52.90 12.71 -18.21
C ALA A 352 -53.35 11.23 -18.23
N GLY A 353 -53.89 10.77 -17.08
CA GLY A 353 -54.33 9.39 -16.75
C GLY A 353 -53.37 8.63 -15.80
N GLU A 354 -53.63 8.18 -14.55
CA GLU A 354 -54.82 8.03 -13.67
C GLU A 354 -55.59 6.67 -13.80
N VAL A 355 -55.76 5.78 -12.79
CA VAL A 355 -55.20 5.65 -11.40
C VAL A 355 -55.41 4.24 -10.77
N LYS A 356 -54.82 3.98 -9.57
CA LYS A 356 -55.06 2.92 -8.53
C LYS A 356 -56.00 1.72 -8.83
N LYS A 357 -55.53 0.49 -8.51
CA LYS A 357 -56.15 -0.41 -7.46
C LYS A 357 -55.38 -1.71 -7.17
N ALA A 358 -55.71 -2.32 -6.02
CA ALA A 358 -55.35 -3.68 -5.54
C ALA A 358 -56.37 -4.09 -4.43
N PRO A 359 -56.20 -5.24 -3.74
CA PRO A 359 -56.29 -6.65 -4.18
C PRO A 359 -57.61 -7.30 -3.69
N PRO A 360 -57.79 -8.65 -3.72
CA PRO A 360 -57.57 -9.44 -2.50
C PRO A 360 -57.14 -10.93 -2.66
N SER A 361 -56.81 -11.56 -1.53
CA SER A 361 -56.66 -13.03 -1.29
C SER A 361 -57.78 -13.48 -0.28
N PRO A 362 -57.83 -14.69 0.35
CA PRO A 362 -56.99 -15.91 0.26
C PRO A 362 -57.78 -17.26 0.22
N ALA A 363 -57.08 -18.40 0.33
CA ALA A 363 -57.64 -19.72 0.70
C ALA A 363 -56.57 -20.61 1.40
N THR A 364 -56.98 -21.68 2.09
CA THR A 364 -56.20 -22.39 3.13
C THR A 364 -56.21 -23.92 2.99
N SER A 365 -55.08 -24.62 3.26
CA SER A 365 -54.95 -26.02 3.79
C SER A 365 -53.48 -26.49 3.65
N GLY A 366 -52.87 -27.39 4.43
CA GLY A 366 -53.30 -28.07 5.68
C GLY A 366 -52.68 -29.48 5.85
N ASN A 367 -52.11 -29.78 7.03
CA ASN A 367 -51.46 -31.04 7.48
C ASN A 367 -50.18 -31.50 6.71
N GLY A 368 -49.24 -32.27 7.26
CA GLY A 368 -49.01 -32.65 8.67
C GLY A 368 -48.87 -34.15 8.95
N ASN A 369 -47.64 -34.66 9.19
CA ASN A 369 -47.28 -35.67 10.22
C ASN A 369 -45.82 -36.16 10.16
N THR A 370 -45.26 -36.40 11.35
CA THR A 370 -44.14 -37.30 11.73
C THR A 370 -44.70 -38.21 12.87
N PRO A 371 -43.95 -39.05 13.64
CA PRO A 371 -42.52 -39.41 13.63
C PRO A 371 -42.23 -40.94 13.74
N GLU A 372 -40.95 -41.34 13.81
CA GLU A 372 -40.32 -42.08 14.95
C GLU A 372 -38.88 -42.51 14.58
N ALA A 373 -38.07 -42.94 15.56
CA ALA A 373 -36.66 -43.29 15.39
C ALA A 373 -36.16 -44.38 16.35
N VAL A 374 -35.41 -45.38 15.85
CA VAL A 374 -34.64 -46.37 16.64
C VAL A 374 -33.33 -46.73 15.89
N ASN A 375 -32.27 -47.02 16.64
CA ASN A 375 -30.91 -47.40 16.22
C ASN A 375 -30.38 -48.45 17.23
N PRO A 376 -29.25 -49.17 17.00
CA PRO A 376 -28.58 -49.61 15.75
C PRO A 376 -28.45 -51.17 15.74
N PRO A 377 -27.51 -51.87 15.02
CA PRO A 377 -26.08 -51.92 15.38
C PRO A 377 -25.02 -52.13 14.25
N VAL A 378 -23.91 -51.37 14.36
CA VAL A 378 -22.48 -51.77 14.25
C VAL A 378 -21.94 -52.57 13.02
N SER A 379 -20.93 -51.95 12.37
CA SER A 379 -19.79 -52.50 11.59
C SER A 379 -19.97 -53.22 10.23
N ALA A 380 -19.48 -52.54 9.18
CA ALA A 380 -18.49 -53.09 8.25
C ALA A 380 -17.58 -51.95 7.70
N THR A 381 -16.27 -52.17 7.59
CA THR A 381 -15.28 -51.12 7.28
C THR A 381 -14.94 -51.05 5.79
N VAL A 382 -15.06 -49.87 5.17
CA VAL A 382 -14.34 -49.50 3.94
C VAL A 382 -13.93 -48.02 4.01
N SER A 383 -12.63 -47.74 3.93
CA SER A 383 -12.08 -46.37 3.92
C SER A 383 -11.73 -45.93 2.49
N PRO A 384 -12.13 -44.72 2.04
CA PRO A 384 -11.48 -44.05 0.92
C PRO A 384 -10.23 -43.32 1.43
N LEU A 385 -9.04 -43.74 0.99
CA LEU A 385 -7.80 -42.99 1.25
C LEU A 385 -7.74 -41.75 0.36
N PHE A 386 -8.02 -40.54 0.90
CA PHE A 386 -7.54 -39.26 0.36
C PHE A 386 -7.71 -38.08 1.36
N SER A 387 -6.99 -38.13 2.49
CA SER A 387 -7.00 -37.03 3.49
C SER A 387 -5.61 -36.56 3.96
N GLY A 388 -4.53 -37.25 3.60
CA GLY A 388 -3.19 -36.98 4.13
C GLY A 388 -2.60 -35.60 3.76
N SER A 389 -2.94 -35.06 2.58
CA SER A 389 -2.21 -33.91 2.01
C SER A 389 -2.50 -32.55 2.66
N ARG A 390 -3.60 -32.37 3.41
CA ARG A 390 -3.88 -31.11 4.13
C ARG A 390 -3.27 -31.08 5.54
N ARG A 391 -3.35 -32.19 6.29
CA ARG A 391 -2.85 -32.25 7.68
C ARG A 391 -1.34 -32.00 7.81
N VAL A 392 -0.55 -32.40 6.82
CA VAL A 392 0.90 -32.13 6.78
C VAL A 392 1.22 -30.63 6.76
N GLY A 393 0.34 -29.79 6.17
CA GLY A 393 0.50 -28.33 6.18
C GLY A 393 0.31 -27.73 7.58
N ALA A 394 -0.80 -28.06 8.25
CA ALA A 394 -1.11 -27.55 9.59
C ALA A 394 -0.04 -27.91 10.62
N GLU A 395 0.43 -29.17 10.64
CA GLU A 395 1.47 -29.61 11.57
C GLU A 395 2.81 -28.92 11.32
N HIS A 396 3.11 -28.60 10.06
CA HIS A 396 4.31 -27.82 9.70
C HIS A 396 4.17 -26.34 10.13
N GLN A 397 3.00 -25.73 9.96
CA GLN A 397 2.71 -24.37 10.41
C GLN A 397 2.72 -24.25 11.95
N LYS A 398 2.07 -25.17 12.67
CA LYS A 398 2.09 -25.23 14.15
C LYS A 398 3.52 -25.41 14.69
N ARG A 399 4.36 -26.22 14.03
CA ARG A 399 5.79 -26.33 14.35
C ARG A 399 6.57 -25.04 14.10
N ALA A 400 6.36 -24.38 12.95
CA ALA A 400 7.01 -23.11 12.65
C ALA A 400 6.61 -21.99 13.64
N LEU A 401 5.33 -21.97 14.07
CA LEU A 401 4.85 -21.07 15.12
C LEU A 401 5.53 -21.35 16.48
N HIS A 402 5.68 -22.62 16.86
CA HIS A 402 6.39 -23.01 18.08
C HIS A 402 7.89 -22.63 18.04
N GLU A 403 8.57 -22.81 16.90
CA GLU A 403 9.95 -22.38 16.70
C GLU A 403 10.10 -20.85 16.81
N LEU A 404 9.18 -20.08 16.23
CA LEU A 404 9.14 -18.62 16.38
C LEU A 404 8.82 -18.19 17.82
N ALA A 405 7.99 -18.93 18.55
CA ALA A 405 7.71 -18.67 19.96
C ALA A 405 8.97 -18.82 20.82
N ILE A 406 9.74 -19.89 20.61
CA ILE A 406 11.05 -20.09 21.27
C ILE A 406 12.03 -18.97 20.90
N GLN A 407 12.09 -18.58 19.62
CA GLN A 407 12.95 -17.48 19.16
C GLN A 407 12.61 -16.17 19.88
N LEU A 408 11.33 -15.80 19.95
CA LEU A 408 10.89 -14.58 20.64
C LEU A 408 11.15 -14.66 22.16
N ALA A 409 10.80 -15.78 22.81
CA ALA A 409 11.00 -15.95 24.25
C ALA A 409 12.48 -15.85 24.67
N SER A 410 13.41 -16.40 23.87
CA SER A 410 14.84 -16.40 24.20
C SER A 410 15.52 -15.02 24.21
N HIS A 411 14.87 -13.97 23.70
CA HIS A 411 15.32 -12.58 23.87
C HIS A 411 15.12 -12.05 25.30
N SER A 412 14.32 -12.74 26.14
CA SER A 412 14.19 -12.46 27.57
C SER A 412 14.75 -13.61 28.39
N LYS A 413 15.79 -13.35 29.21
CA LYS A 413 16.33 -14.34 30.16
C LYS A 413 15.31 -14.83 31.20
N THR A 414 14.21 -14.09 31.38
CA THR A 414 13.09 -14.46 32.26
C THR A 414 12.10 -15.41 31.56
N LEU A 415 12.09 -15.48 30.22
CA LEU A 415 11.19 -16.33 29.44
C LEU A 415 11.89 -17.46 28.67
N ASP A 416 13.23 -17.50 28.63
CA ASP A 416 13.98 -18.58 27.97
C ASP A 416 13.48 -19.96 28.45
N ARG A 417 13.13 -20.82 27.49
CA ARG A 417 12.59 -22.18 27.69
C ARG A 417 11.26 -22.28 28.44
N LEU A 418 10.52 -21.19 28.64
CA LEU A 418 9.15 -21.25 29.16
C LEU A 418 8.10 -21.55 28.08
N VAL A 419 8.48 -21.54 26.79
CA VAL A 419 7.61 -22.04 25.72
C VAL A 419 7.56 -23.56 25.78
N VAL A 420 6.34 -24.12 25.88
CA VAL A 420 6.11 -25.56 25.98
C VAL A 420 5.07 -26.03 24.97
N THR A 421 5.29 -27.22 24.40
CA THR A 421 4.33 -27.91 23.54
C THR A 421 3.09 -28.32 24.34
N ASN A 422 1.90 -28.03 23.82
CA ASN A 422 0.63 -28.44 24.41
C ASN A 422 -0.39 -28.73 23.31
N ASP A 423 -0.52 -30.00 22.93
CA ASP A 423 -1.42 -30.49 21.88
C ASP A 423 -2.91 -30.29 22.21
N ALA A 424 -3.26 -30.01 23.47
CA ALA A 424 -4.61 -29.64 23.85
C ALA A 424 -4.97 -28.20 23.43
N LEU A 425 -4.00 -27.39 23.00
CA LEU A 425 -4.22 -26.01 22.55
C LEU A 425 -4.29 -25.91 21.03
N PRO A 426 -5.10 -24.99 20.47
CA PRO A 426 -5.31 -24.90 19.02
C PRO A 426 -4.03 -24.64 18.20
N MET A 427 -3.05 -23.96 18.81
CA MET A 427 -1.73 -23.67 18.21
C MET A 427 -0.66 -24.76 18.48
N GLY A 428 -0.93 -25.73 19.36
CA GLY A 428 0.02 -26.78 19.76
C GLY A 428 1.10 -26.36 20.76
N TRP A 429 1.07 -25.12 21.26
CA TRP A 429 2.05 -24.61 22.23
C TRP A 429 1.46 -23.50 23.12
N MET A 430 2.15 -23.18 24.21
CA MET A 430 1.90 -22.05 25.11
C MET A 430 3.20 -21.49 25.70
N ILE A 431 3.17 -20.27 26.22
CA ILE A 431 4.23 -19.68 27.05
C ILE A 431 3.82 -19.82 28.53
N ASP A 432 4.61 -20.54 29.34
CA ASP A 432 4.33 -20.68 30.77
C ASP A 432 4.90 -19.51 31.60
N LEU A 433 4.49 -19.38 32.87
CA LEU A 433 4.97 -18.31 33.76
C LEU A 433 6.17 -18.74 34.63
N PRO A 434 7.13 -17.84 34.93
CA PRO A 434 8.18 -18.13 35.90
C PRO A 434 7.59 -18.41 37.28
N LEU A 435 8.19 -19.34 38.03
CA LEU A 435 7.78 -19.65 39.41
C LEU A 435 7.85 -18.41 40.33
N ASP A 436 8.80 -17.52 40.09
CA ASP A 436 8.98 -16.29 40.87
C ASP A 436 7.80 -15.31 40.75
N VAL A 437 7.02 -15.39 39.66
CA VAL A 437 5.79 -14.61 39.46
C VAL A 437 4.67 -15.12 40.38
N LEU A 438 4.57 -16.45 40.58
CA LEU A 438 3.67 -17.02 41.59
C LEU A 438 4.10 -16.66 43.03
N ALA A 439 5.38 -16.34 43.23
CA ALA A 439 5.90 -15.81 44.49
C ALA A 439 5.75 -14.27 44.64
N GLY A 440 5.11 -13.59 43.69
CA GLY A 440 4.84 -12.15 43.74
C GLY A 440 5.88 -11.26 43.04
N THR A 441 6.82 -11.81 42.29
CA THR A 441 7.82 -11.03 41.53
C THR A 441 7.23 -10.56 40.20
N PRO A 442 7.22 -9.24 39.89
CA PRO A 442 6.74 -8.78 38.59
C PRO A 442 7.71 -9.18 37.46
N LEU A 443 7.17 -9.43 36.27
CA LEU A 443 7.97 -9.59 35.06
C LEU A 443 8.68 -8.26 34.71
N PRO A 444 9.95 -8.28 34.26
CA PRO A 444 10.59 -7.12 33.64
C PRO A 444 9.78 -6.59 32.43
N PRO A 445 9.85 -5.29 32.06
CA PRO A 445 8.99 -4.72 31.02
C PRO A 445 9.01 -5.48 29.67
N LEU A 446 10.20 -5.76 29.15
CA LEU A 446 10.42 -6.58 27.96
C LEU A 446 9.82 -8.00 28.10
N ALA A 447 9.90 -8.59 29.29
CA ALA A 447 9.33 -9.90 29.58
C ALA A 447 7.80 -9.86 29.67
N LYS A 448 7.20 -8.81 30.28
CA LYS A 448 5.74 -8.58 30.24
C LYS A 448 5.25 -8.57 28.79
N GLN A 449 5.93 -7.81 27.93
CA GLN A 449 5.55 -7.59 26.53
C GLN A 449 5.65 -8.87 25.69
N ILE A 450 6.80 -9.55 25.70
CA ILE A 450 6.98 -10.82 24.97
C ILE A 450 6.01 -11.90 25.49
N PHE A 451 5.83 -12.02 26.81
CA PHE A 451 4.86 -12.95 27.39
C PHE A 451 3.44 -12.68 26.88
N TRP A 452 2.97 -11.43 26.90
CA TRP A 452 1.63 -11.07 26.48
C TRP A 452 1.39 -11.05 24.96
N PHE A 453 2.44 -11.00 24.16
CA PHE A 453 2.37 -11.30 22.73
C PHE A 453 2.20 -12.80 22.50
N LEU A 454 3.11 -13.61 23.08
CA LEU A 454 3.09 -15.07 22.92
C LEU A 454 1.82 -15.71 23.49
N ALA A 455 1.32 -15.22 24.64
CA ALA A 455 0.08 -15.73 25.26
C ALA A 455 -1.20 -15.34 24.48
N ARG A 456 -1.14 -14.30 23.64
CA ARG A 456 -2.18 -14.01 22.64
C ARG A 456 -2.03 -14.92 21.43
N ALA A 457 -0.83 -15.04 20.87
CA ALA A 457 -0.56 -15.82 19.68
C ALA A 457 -0.79 -17.34 19.88
N SER A 458 -0.61 -17.87 21.09
CA SER A 458 -0.95 -19.24 21.49
C SER A 458 -2.44 -19.49 21.74
N PHE A 459 -3.23 -18.42 21.85
CA PHE A 459 -4.60 -18.39 22.38
C PHE A 459 -4.76 -18.93 23.81
N GLN A 460 -3.69 -19.06 24.61
CA GLN A 460 -3.84 -19.56 25.99
C GLN A 460 -4.68 -18.62 26.88
N ILE A 461 -4.72 -17.32 26.58
CA ILE A 461 -5.60 -16.36 27.29
C ILE A 461 -7.07 -16.46 26.86
N ALA A 462 -7.37 -17.11 25.72
CA ALA A 462 -8.72 -17.37 25.23
C ALA A 462 -9.45 -18.44 26.06
N ILE A 463 -8.67 -19.23 26.80
CA ILE A 463 -9.12 -20.35 27.61
C ILE A 463 -9.73 -19.78 28.88
N GLY A 464 -11.02 -19.44 28.81
CA GLY A 464 -11.80 -19.06 29.97
C GLY A 464 -11.79 -20.16 31.05
N LEU A 465 -12.20 -19.79 32.28
CA LEU A 465 -12.15 -20.67 33.45
C LEU A 465 -12.84 -22.04 33.22
N GLU A 466 -13.84 -22.11 32.34
CA GLU A 466 -14.56 -23.33 31.97
C GLU A 466 -13.75 -24.34 31.13
N GLN A 467 -12.62 -23.93 30.53
CA GLN A 467 -11.72 -24.78 29.75
C GLN A 467 -10.31 -24.93 30.38
N ALA A 468 -10.15 -24.56 31.65
CA ALA A 468 -8.86 -24.55 32.36
C ALA A 468 -8.11 -25.90 32.35
N ASP A 469 -8.83 -27.03 32.20
CA ASP A 469 -8.24 -28.36 32.04
C ASP A 469 -7.24 -28.45 30.88
N ARG A 470 -7.42 -27.65 29.82
CA ARG A 470 -6.53 -27.60 28.64
C ARG A 470 -5.14 -27.04 28.94
N VAL A 471 -4.97 -26.37 30.09
CA VAL A 471 -3.68 -25.84 30.59
C VAL A 471 -3.31 -26.42 31.96
N ALA A 472 -4.02 -27.45 32.44
CA ALA A 472 -3.82 -28.02 33.78
C ALA A 472 -2.37 -28.47 34.01
N GLY A 473 -1.85 -28.17 35.21
CA GLY A 473 -0.47 -28.51 35.61
C GLY A 473 0.58 -27.42 35.34
N SER A 474 0.35 -26.51 34.39
CA SER A 474 1.22 -25.36 34.09
C SER A 474 1.35 -24.38 35.27
N THR A 475 2.36 -23.51 35.28
CA THR A 475 2.42 -22.38 36.23
C THR A 475 1.42 -21.27 35.87
N PHE A 476 1.08 -21.11 34.60
CA PHE A 476 0.03 -20.21 34.10
C PHE A 476 -1.36 -20.59 34.61
N ALA A 477 -1.74 -21.88 34.61
CA ALA A 477 -3.00 -22.32 35.21
C ALA A 477 -3.04 -22.11 36.73
N LYS A 478 -1.91 -22.29 37.43
CA LYS A 478 -1.80 -21.99 38.87
C LYS A 478 -1.93 -20.49 39.15
N PHE A 479 -1.40 -19.65 38.24
CA PHE A 479 -1.60 -18.21 38.28
C PHE A 479 -3.08 -17.86 38.09
N LEU A 480 -3.71 -18.33 37.01
CA LEU A 480 -5.15 -18.09 36.76
C LEU A 480 -6.06 -18.55 37.91
N ALA A 481 -5.76 -19.68 38.55
CA ALA A 481 -6.52 -20.20 39.69
C ALA A 481 -6.32 -19.40 41.00
N ALA A 482 -5.28 -18.58 41.10
CA ALA A 482 -4.97 -17.76 42.27
C ALA A 482 -5.24 -16.26 42.07
N ALA A 483 -5.17 -15.76 40.83
CA ALA A 483 -4.95 -14.36 40.50
C ALA A 483 -6.07 -13.40 40.96
N SER A 484 -5.81 -12.66 42.04
CA SER A 484 -6.50 -11.40 42.33
C SER A 484 -6.14 -10.32 41.30
N PRO A 485 -6.93 -9.24 41.12
CA PRO A 485 -6.59 -8.13 40.23
C PRO A 485 -5.18 -7.56 40.45
N GLU A 486 -4.72 -7.50 41.70
CA GLU A 486 -3.38 -7.05 42.10
C GLU A 486 -2.28 -7.96 41.52
N GLN A 487 -2.53 -9.28 41.45
CA GLN A 487 -1.58 -10.22 40.85
C GLN A 487 -1.53 -10.12 39.32
N TRP A 488 -2.59 -9.65 38.66
CA TRP A 488 -2.54 -9.37 37.22
C TRP A 488 -1.56 -8.24 36.89
N GLU A 489 -1.34 -7.26 37.77
CA GLU A 489 -0.38 -6.15 37.57
C GLU A 489 1.08 -6.63 37.49
N LEU A 490 1.39 -7.79 38.09
CA LEU A 490 2.71 -8.42 38.02
C LEU A 490 3.11 -8.82 36.59
N VAL A 491 2.13 -9.10 35.73
CA VAL A 491 2.34 -9.58 34.35
C VAL A 491 1.77 -8.65 33.29
N LYS A 492 0.65 -7.99 33.55
CA LYS A 492 -0.03 -7.08 32.60
C LYS A 492 0.89 -5.90 32.29
N PRO A 493 1.08 -5.52 31.00
CA PRO A 493 1.78 -4.30 30.66
C PRO A 493 0.92 -3.08 31.01
N ASP A 494 1.57 -2.02 31.44
CA ASP A 494 0.93 -0.78 31.89
C ASP A 494 0.34 -0.02 30.67
N ASP A 495 1.04 -0.09 29.54
CA ASP A 495 0.60 0.31 28.21
C ASP A 495 0.14 -0.90 27.36
N GLY A 496 -0.77 -0.68 26.41
CA GLY A 496 -1.45 -1.75 25.66
C GLY A 496 -0.63 -2.46 24.58
N PHE A 497 -1.33 -3.14 23.65
CA PHE A 497 -0.74 -3.79 22.47
C PHE A 497 0.07 -2.80 21.59
N ASP A 498 -0.20 -1.51 21.73
CA ASP A 498 0.44 -0.45 20.95
C ASP A 498 1.80 -0.06 21.51
N PHE A 499 2.10 -0.34 22.79
CA PHE A 499 3.50 -0.37 23.23
C PHE A 499 4.23 -1.45 22.44
N LEU A 500 3.68 -2.67 22.36
CA LEU A 500 4.29 -3.74 21.58
C LEU A 500 4.46 -3.35 20.11
N MET A 501 3.46 -2.73 19.46
CA MET A 501 3.62 -2.27 18.07
C MET A 501 4.64 -1.15 17.90
N SER A 502 4.68 -0.16 18.81
CA SER A 502 5.70 0.89 18.83
C SER A 502 7.11 0.31 19.04
N TRP A 503 7.20 -0.68 19.91
CA TRP A 503 8.41 -1.43 20.24
C TRP A 503 8.89 -2.35 19.11
N LEU A 504 8.00 -2.92 18.30
CA LEU A 504 8.38 -3.63 17.06
C LEU A 504 8.85 -2.67 15.94
N ILE A 505 8.68 -1.35 16.12
CA ILE A 505 9.14 -0.29 15.19
C ILE A 505 10.44 0.37 15.71
N ASP A 506 10.84 0.12 16.96
CA ASP A 506 12.05 0.64 17.58
C ASP A 506 13.34 0.03 16.95
N PRO A 507 14.30 0.86 16.48
CA PRO A 507 15.59 0.41 15.95
C PRO A 507 16.35 -0.59 16.83
N GLU A 508 16.26 -0.50 18.17
CA GLU A 508 16.95 -1.44 19.07
C GLU A 508 16.29 -2.84 19.10
N HIS A 509 15.07 -2.95 18.58
CA HIS A 509 14.20 -4.12 18.68
C HIS A 509 13.80 -4.73 17.31
N VAL A 510 14.42 -4.28 16.21
CA VAL A 510 14.21 -4.80 14.84
C VAL A 510 14.42 -6.32 14.71
N SER A 511 15.27 -6.91 15.56
CA SER A 511 15.47 -8.37 15.67
C SER A 511 14.21 -9.15 16.08
N LEU A 512 13.27 -8.48 16.75
CA LEU A 512 12.00 -9.02 17.25
C LEU A 512 10.82 -8.68 16.32
N ALA A 513 10.92 -7.60 15.55
CA ALA A 513 9.97 -7.22 14.50
C ALA A 513 9.67 -8.37 13.53
N MET A 514 10.71 -8.92 12.88
CA MET A 514 10.53 -9.93 11.83
C MET A 514 9.97 -11.27 12.35
N PRO A 515 10.43 -11.85 13.47
CA PRO A 515 9.82 -13.06 14.03
C PRO A 515 8.37 -12.85 14.51
N ALA A 516 8.04 -11.70 15.10
CA ALA A 516 6.68 -11.39 15.54
C ALA A 516 5.71 -11.22 14.37
N MET A 517 6.08 -10.46 13.33
CA MET A 517 5.27 -10.31 12.12
C MET A 517 5.07 -11.65 11.40
N ARG A 518 6.12 -12.48 11.31
CA ARG A 518 6.03 -13.83 10.72
C ARG A 518 5.14 -14.76 11.54
N MET A 519 5.13 -14.64 12.87
CA MET A 519 4.20 -15.36 13.73
C MET A 519 2.76 -14.92 13.47
N LEU A 520 2.46 -13.62 13.43
CA LEU A 520 1.12 -13.10 13.15
C LEU A 520 0.59 -13.58 11.80
N ALA A 521 1.43 -13.54 10.74
CA ALA A 521 1.07 -14.05 9.43
C ALA A 521 0.76 -15.56 9.45
N LEU A 522 1.64 -16.38 10.03
CA LEU A 522 1.42 -17.83 10.13
C LEU A 522 0.19 -18.20 10.98
N THR A 523 -0.07 -17.46 12.06
CA THR A 523 -1.28 -17.63 12.89
C THR A 523 -2.53 -17.31 12.08
N ARG A 524 -2.55 -16.19 11.35
CA ARG A 524 -3.66 -15.81 10.47
C ARG A 524 -3.91 -16.84 9.38
N ASP A 525 -2.86 -17.29 8.70
CA ASP A 525 -2.97 -18.23 7.60
C ASP A 525 -3.43 -19.61 8.09
N LEU A 526 -3.00 -20.03 9.29
CA LEU A 526 -3.49 -21.26 9.93
C LEU A 526 -4.99 -21.15 10.29
N LEU A 527 -5.43 -20.03 10.87
CA LEU A 527 -6.85 -19.76 11.14
C LEU A 527 -7.71 -19.82 9.86
N ALA A 528 -7.25 -19.15 8.80
CA ALA A 528 -7.98 -19.04 7.53
C ALA A 528 -8.11 -20.39 6.79
N ASN A 529 -7.10 -21.27 6.91
CA ASN A 529 -7.11 -22.59 6.25
C ASN A 529 -7.81 -23.68 7.07
N HIS A 530 -7.96 -23.50 8.39
CA HIS A 530 -8.51 -24.50 9.33
C HIS A 530 -9.63 -23.95 10.24
N PRO A 531 -10.63 -23.22 9.73
CA PRO A 531 -11.63 -22.53 10.57
C PRO A 531 -12.38 -23.48 11.52
N ASP A 532 -12.60 -24.74 11.13
CA ASP A 532 -13.25 -25.76 11.95
C ASP A 532 -12.42 -26.18 13.19
N GLU A 533 -11.08 -26.04 13.17
CA GLU A 533 -10.21 -26.26 14.33
C GLU A 533 -10.26 -25.11 15.34
N PHE A 534 -10.80 -23.95 14.94
CA PHE A 534 -10.81 -22.70 15.72
C PHE A 534 -12.22 -22.12 15.90
N LEU A 535 -13.27 -22.94 15.71
CA LEU A 535 -14.67 -22.48 15.56
C LEU A 535 -15.22 -21.66 16.77
N ASP A 536 -14.64 -21.84 17.96
CA ASP A 536 -14.99 -21.13 19.21
C ASP A 536 -14.19 -19.83 19.45
N LEU A 537 -13.13 -19.58 18.67
CA LEU A 537 -12.19 -18.44 18.87
C LEU A 537 -12.55 -17.18 18.08
N SER A 538 -13.66 -17.20 17.34
CA SER A 538 -14.17 -16.07 16.54
C SER A 538 -14.49 -14.80 17.34
N LYS A 539 -14.46 -14.87 18.68
CA LYS A 539 -14.66 -13.74 19.61
C LYS A 539 -13.35 -13.20 20.23
N VAL A 540 -12.19 -13.79 19.92
CA VAL A 540 -10.94 -13.54 20.68
C VAL A 540 -9.85 -12.86 19.86
N LEU A 541 -9.94 -12.92 18.53
CA LEU A 541 -9.25 -11.98 17.63
C LEU A 541 -10.28 -11.07 16.97
N ASP A 542 -10.97 -10.25 17.77
CA ASP A 542 -11.79 -9.19 17.19
C ASP A 542 -10.91 -8.01 16.74
N PHE A 543 -10.53 -8.06 15.47
CA PHE A 543 -9.78 -6.99 14.82
C PHE A 543 -10.58 -5.67 14.73
N GLN A 544 -11.90 -5.66 15.01
CA GLN A 544 -12.67 -4.41 15.10
C GLN A 544 -12.23 -3.57 16.29
N GLU A 545 -11.96 -4.16 17.46
CA GLU A 545 -11.51 -3.42 18.65
C GLU A 545 -10.11 -2.79 18.41
N LEU A 546 -9.23 -3.50 17.71
CA LEU A 546 -7.94 -2.98 17.22
C LEU A 546 -8.10 -1.84 16.22
N GLN A 547 -8.96 -2.01 15.19
CA GLN A 547 -9.20 -0.96 14.20
C GLN A 547 -9.84 0.28 14.83
N GLN A 548 -10.83 0.10 15.69
CA GLN A 548 -11.53 1.18 16.37
C GLN A 548 -10.60 1.92 17.33
N SER A 549 -9.84 1.23 18.18
CA SER A 549 -8.90 1.88 19.10
C SER A 549 -7.75 2.63 18.38
N HIS A 550 -7.34 2.16 17.20
CA HIS A 550 -6.39 2.86 16.33
C HIS A 550 -7.03 4.04 15.57
N GLN A 551 -8.30 3.96 15.18
CA GLN A 551 -9.05 5.09 14.62
C GLN A 551 -9.29 6.18 15.69
N GLU A 552 -9.74 5.81 16.88
CA GLU A 552 -9.95 6.70 18.02
C GLU A 552 -8.65 7.42 18.43
N ARG A 553 -7.51 6.74 18.43
CA ARG A 553 -6.21 7.36 18.73
C ARG A 553 -5.61 8.14 17.56
N ARG A 554 -5.88 7.79 16.30
CA ARG A 554 -5.61 8.71 15.17
C ARG A 554 -6.41 10.00 15.32
N HIS A 555 -7.69 9.90 15.66
CA HIS A 555 -8.54 11.06 15.89
C HIS A 555 -8.08 11.91 17.09
N LEU A 556 -7.63 11.27 18.19
CA LEU A 556 -7.04 11.96 19.33
C LEU A 556 -5.72 12.66 18.97
N GLN A 557 -4.80 11.98 18.29
CA GLN A 557 -3.55 12.57 17.80
C GLN A 557 -3.81 13.71 16.81
N GLU A 558 -4.83 13.59 15.94
CA GLU A 558 -5.25 14.68 15.05
C GLU A 558 -5.78 15.89 15.83
N GLN A 559 -6.45 15.70 16.96
CA GLN A 559 -6.89 16.78 17.84
C GLN A 559 -5.71 17.42 18.60
N GLU A 560 -4.74 16.63 19.09
CA GLU A 560 -3.54 17.14 19.77
C GLU A 560 -2.61 17.89 18.81
N ASP A 561 -2.35 17.34 17.61
CA ASP A 561 -1.61 18.02 16.54
C ASP A 561 -2.32 19.33 16.15
N LEU A 562 -3.65 19.31 15.97
CA LEU A 562 -4.43 20.50 15.63
C LEU A 562 -4.36 21.57 16.72
N ALA A 563 -4.47 21.17 18.00
CA ALA A 563 -4.32 22.07 19.14
C ALA A 563 -2.93 22.73 19.15
N TYR A 564 -1.86 21.93 18.97
CA TYR A 564 -0.49 22.43 18.89
C TYR A 564 -0.31 23.47 17.77
N TYR A 565 -0.93 23.27 16.60
CA TYR A 565 -0.92 24.26 15.51
C TYR A 565 -1.63 25.56 15.88
N ILE A 566 -2.82 25.47 16.50
CA ILE A 566 -3.62 26.64 16.89
C ILE A 566 -2.90 27.47 17.97
N GLU A 567 -2.32 26.82 18.98
CA GLU A 567 -1.60 27.49 20.06
C GLU A 567 -0.34 28.21 19.58
N ASN A 568 0.40 27.59 18.66
CA ASN A 568 1.64 28.10 18.07
C ASN A 568 1.41 28.95 16.79
N GLY A 569 0.18 29.42 16.58
CA GLY A 569 -0.12 30.48 15.60
C GLY A 569 -0.12 30.04 14.15
N ALA A 570 -0.71 28.87 13.83
CA ALA A 570 -1.02 28.47 12.46
C ALA A 570 -2.11 29.39 11.85
N SER A 571 -2.10 29.54 10.53
CA SER A 571 -3.14 30.30 9.81
C SER A 571 -4.37 29.43 9.47
N PRO A 572 -5.55 30.02 9.21
CA PRO A 572 -6.73 29.27 8.78
C PRO A 572 -6.51 28.45 7.51
N ASP A 573 -5.72 28.95 6.57
CA ASP A 573 -5.44 28.25 5.30
C ASP A 573 -4.39 27.13 5.47
N MET A 574 -3.41 27.31 6.38
CA MET A 574 -2.50 26.23 6.80
C MET A 574 -3.30 25.10 7.47
N VAL A 575 -4.21 25.42 8.41
CA VAL A 575 -5.06 24.41 9.05
C VAL A 575 -6.00 23.75 8.04
N ARG A 576 -6.59 24.50 7.09
CA ARG A 576 -7.43 23.92 6.03
C ARG A 576 -6.68 22.90 5.16
N ARG A 577 -5.40 23.14 4.84
CA ARG A 577 -4.57 22.21 4.07
C ARG A 577 -4.16 20.99 4.89
N ILE A 578 -3.67 21.21 6.10
CA ILE A 578 -2.99 20.19 6.92
C ILE A 578 -3.99 19.34 7.74
N PHE A 579 -5.16 19.90 8.06
CA PHE A 579 -6.27 19.25 8.75
C PHE A 579 -7.58 19.47 7.96
N PRO A 580 -7.75 18.86 6.78
CA PRO A 580 -8.91 19.07 5.91
C PRO A 580 -10.26 18.59 6.49
N ALA A 581 -10.23 17.87 7.62
CA ALA A 581 -11.41 17.43 8.37
C ALA A 581 -11.74 18.34 9.57
N ALA A 582 -10.94 19.37 9.86
CA ALA A 582 -11.17 20.25 11.01
C ALA A 582 -12.25 21.31 10.73
N ASP A 583 -13.21 21.48 11.64
CA ASP A 583 -14.32 22.44 11.46
C ASP A 583 -13.87 23.88 11.81
N LEU A 584 -13.25 24.52 10.82
CA LEU A 584 -12.67 25.87 10.90
C LEU A 584 -13.56 26.96 11.55
N PRO A 585 -14.91 26.98 11.42
CA PRO A 585 -15.76 27.99 12.04
C PRO A 585 -15.76 27.98 13.58
N GLU A 586 -15.49 26.84 14.23
CA GLU A 586 -15.43 26.76 15.70
C GLU A 586 -14.04 27.12 16.26
N ILE A 587 -13.01 27.10 15.41
CA ILE A 587 -11.60 27.27 15.81
C ILE A 587 -11.25 28.74 16.04
N ARG A 588 -10.81 29.06 17.27
CA ARG A 588 -10.35 30.41 17.65
C ARG A 588 -8.86 30.61 17.36
N PHE A 589 -8.56 30.99 16.12
CA PHE A 589 -7.21 31.38 15.70
C PHE A 589 -6.68 32.59 16.50
N ARG A 590 -5.42 32.51 16.94
CA ARG A 590 -4.70 33.66 17.51
C ARG A 590 -4.31 34.63 16.38
N PRO A 591 -4.43 35.97 16.56
CA PRO A 591 -4.05 36.95 15.54
C PRO A 591 -2.52 37.11 15.43
N GLY A 592 -1.84 36.10 14.92
CA GLY A 592 -0.43 36.17 14.55
C GLY A 592 -0.25 36.94 13.24
N ARG A 593 0.71 37.87 13.20
CA ARG A 593 1.25 38.34 11.92
C ARG A 593 2.23 37.28 11.39
N ILE A 594 2.23 37.08 10.08
CA ILE A 594 3.37 36.43 9.41
C ILE A 594 4.56 37.36 9.58
N ALA A 595 5.66 36.84 10.12
CA ALA A 595 6.91 37.58 10.29
C ALA A 595 7.81 37.34 9.07
N GLU A 596 8.44 38.40 8.57
CA GLU A 596 9.40 38.33 7.48
C GLU A 596 10.70 37.70 8.00
N ILE A 597 10.99 36.46 7.59
CA ILE A 597 12.16 35.70 8.05
C ILE A 597 13.41 36.16 7.29
N ASP A 598 14.51 36.43 8.00
CA ASP A 598 15.75 36.87 7.36
C ASP A 598 16.39 35.75 6.52
N LEU A 599 17.15 36.14 5.48
CA LEU A 599 17.71 35.20 4.50
C LEU A 599 18.58 34.09 5.10
N LYS A 600 19.28 34.32 6.22
CA LYS A 600 20.11 33.29 6.87
C LYS A 600 19.26 32.30 7.66
N THR A 601 18.25 32.79 8.37
CA THR A 601 17.28 31.94 9.07
C THR A 601 16.45 31.14 8.07
N ALA A 602 16.03 31.74 6.96
CA ALA A 602 15.32 31.06 5.87
C ALA A 602 16.15 29.94 5.24
N GLN A 603 17.45 30.16 4.95
CA GLN A 603 18.30 29.11 4.40
C GLN A 603 18.45 27.93 5.38
N ARG A 604 18.74 28.20 6.66
CA ARG A 604 18.81 27.15 7.71
C ARG A 604 17.48 26.42 7.89
N LEU A 605 16.35 27.12 7.73
CA LEU A 605 15.01 26.56 7.81
C LEU A 605 14.76 25.57 6.66
N TYR A 606 15.21 25.88 5.44
CA TYR A 606 15.20 24.94 4.32
C TYR A 606 16.11 23.72 4.56
N ASP A 607 17.34 23.91 5.03
CA ASP A 607 18.27 22.80 5.32
C ASP A 607 17.65 21.79 6.32
N VAL A 608 17.01 22.30 7.38
CA VAL A 608 16.30 21.49 8.39
C VAL A 608 15.03 20.86 7.81
N TRP A 609 14.30 21.56 6.93
CA TRP A 609 13.09 21.00 6.31
C TRP A 609 13.40 19.85 5.35
N ASP A 610 14.47 19.93 4.57
CA ASP A 610 14.84 18.88 3.62
C ASP A 610 15.28 17.60 4.35
N ASP A 611 16.06 17.72 5.44
CA ASP A 611 16.40 16.60 6.33
C ASP A 611 15.14 15.99 6.99
N LEU A 612 14.22 16.83 7.49
CA LEU A 612 12.93 16.37 7.99
C LEU A 612 12.07 15.70 6.91
N CYS A 613 12.20 16.06 5.63
CA CYS A 613 11.53 15.39 4.51
C CYS A 613 12.10 14.00 4.19
N LEU A 614 13.38 13.76 4.49
CA LEU A 614 14.00 12.43 4.39
C LEU A 614 13.63 11.52 5.58
N GLN A 615 13.46 12.10 6.77
CA GLN A 615 13.23 11.34 8.01
C GLN A 615 11.75 11.14 8.38
N ILE A 616 10.85 12.05 8.03
CA ILE A 616 9.46 12.08 8.55
C ILE A 616 8.44 12.20 7.42
N VAL A 617 7.74 11.09 7.13
CA VAL A 617 6.69 11.04 6.09
C VAL A 617 5.56 12.05 6.35
N SER A 618 5.10 12.15 7.61
CA SER A 618 4.00 13.02 8.02
C SER A 618 4.32 14.51 7.88
N GLU A 619 3.66 15.20 6.94
CA GLU A 619 3.76 16.66 6.78
C GLU A 619 3.33 17.40 8.05
N ARG A 620 2.34 16.86 8.79
CA ARG A 620 1.91 17.39 10.10
C ARG A 620 3.06 17.43 11.09
N THR A 621 3.70 16.28 11.28
CA THR A 621 4.77 16.07 12.24
C THR A 621 6.04 16.82 11.82
N ARG A 622 6.29 16.98 10.51
CA ARG A 622 7.40 17.81 10.00
C ARG A 622 7.29 19.27 10.43
N TYR A 623 6.15 19.94 10.26
CA TYR A 623 6.02 21.33 10.76
C TYR A 623 6.08 21.41 12.30
N ILE A 624 5.63 20.38 13.03
CA ILE A 624 5.82 20.31 14.51
C ILE A 624 7.31 20.25 14.87
N ARG A 625 8.10 19.39 14.20
CA ARG A 625 9.55 19.32 14.43
C ARG A 625 10.28 20.57 13.97
N LEU A 626 9.90 21.17 12.84
CA LEU A 626 10.42 22.45 12.37
C LEU A 626 10.16 23.56 13.40
N HIS A 627 8.94 23.64 13.94
CA HIS A 627 8.59 24.57 15.01
C HIS A 627 9.40 24.32 16.31
N GLN A 628 9.67 23.06 16.67
CA GLN A 628 10.55 22.74 17.81
C GLN A 628 12.01 23.16 17.59
N VAL A 629 12.49 23.26 16.34
CA VAL A 629 13.82 23.79 16.00
C VAL A 629 13.83 25.33 15.91
N PHE A 630 12.70 25.96 15.59
CA PHE A 630 12.52 27.41 15.46
C PHE A 630 11.39 27.96 16.35
N PRO A 631 11.44 27.77 17.68
CA PRO A 631 10.30 28.01 18.59
C PRO A 631 9.89 29.48 18.74
N ASP A 632 10.75 30.43 18.35
CA ASP A 632 10.43 31.86 18.31
C ASP A 632 9.61 32.27 17.07
N THR A 633 9.37 31.33 16.13
CA THR A 633 8.73 31.59 14.84
C THR A 633 7.36 30.91 14.75
N THR A 634 6.29 31.67 14.46
CA THR A 634 4.93 31.10 14.39
C THR A 634 4.78 30.08 13.26
N MET A 635 3.91 29.09 13.47
CA MET A 635 3.55 28.08 12.48
C MET A 635 3.17 28.70 11.12
N ALA A 636 2.39 29.79 11.11
CA ALA A 636 2.04 30.49 9.87
C ALA A 636 3.24 31.09 9.13
N SER A 637 4.28 31.56 9.87
CA SER A 637 5.49 32.12 9.27
C SER A 637 6.42 31.03 8.73
N LEU A 638 6.54 29.90 9.44
CA LEU A 638 7.26 28.71 8.95
C LEU A 638 6.59 28.15 7.67
N TYR A 639 5.27 28.06 7.67
CA TYR A 639 4.50 27.59 6.51
C TYR A 639 4.65 28.55 5.30
N SER A 640 4.54 29.86 5.52
CA SER A 640 4.79 30.88 4.49
C SER A 640 6.20 30.75 3.92
N ALA A 641 7.23 30.72 4.78
CA ALA A 641 8.62 30.62 4.35
C ALA A 641 8.95 29.33 3.56
N ILE A 642 8.26 28.22 3.81
CA ILE A 642 8.41 26.98 3.02
C ILE A 642 7.71 27.07 1.65
N ASN A 643 6.54 27.72 1.56
CA ASN A 643 5.68 27.62 0.38
C ASN A 643 5.71 28.86 -0.56
N ASP A 644 6.13 30.03 -0.10
CA ASP A 644 6.00 31.30 -0.85
C ASP A 644 7.25 31.71 -1.67
N LEU A 645 8.26 30.83 -1.78
CA LEU A 645 9.51 31.04 -2.55
C LEU A 645 9.70 30.07 -3.74
N GLY A 646 8.62 29.44 -4.21
CA GLY A 646 8.59 28.49 -5.35
C GLY A 646 8.34 29.14 -6.71
#